data_AF-A0A9N8EC55-F1
#
_entry.id   AF-A0A9N8EC55-F1
#
_cell.length_a   1.000
_cell.length_b   1.000
_cell.length_c   1.000
_cell.angle_alpha   90.00
_cell.angle_beta   90.00
_cell.angle_gamma   90.00
#
_symmetry.space_group_name_H-M   'P 1'
#
loop_
_entity.id
_entity.type
_entity.pdbx_description
1 polymer ?
#
loop_
_entity_poly.entity_id
_entity_poly.type
_entity_poly.pdbx_seq_one_letter_code
_entity_poly.pdbx_strand_id
1 'polypeptide(L)'
;MAEDHRRSSGTTASRRSSRRHSASSVCSTATAATTTNHFTLRPFRRVPEEETIVKALDASSQGVQVVLVQGASGVGKSLLVRVALQDNTKAWMGTAKSEFQRSPLPFAPLRQLLADIGNQVLEAPLDVQLLVKEELRMGLTKNHQLLLREAVPSLGDILGVQRDSLLSSSALYHSSTFGGSFHNASFSIRSSSNLNNNNNNMNGSSSSHHCNNNHNHSNHTTTTSQSQHGRAEIITKNGLDLLKLATRAFFKAITSVRPTVIVFDDIMWSDEASLYVLLSLLTDETQTNLLFCATYRDKIAQPQDEAQLRQWKSTLAERLPPHRIHEIHLENLNLPQVTQLLANSMGYDCHNPQCPIHYNSNQDPDDDEQEQSTSNNNNTPDPSLELLARVFCKQTKGNPFFIAQLVDNLYATNAITWNDACHQWTWELDDISRRVRQSPQVVTVVSKRLERLPHDMLGILKLASCLGSRFTLASVQACQSIFEIDVLDESLELLCQQDFLVRLDDEQYKFFHDTIQLAAYSLIATTTCSNNSSEGEQPQQTTTSLQEEEDKEEEENESKIDDAQSSDSDDLKMIQLHWNIGRLLLELIQQQDETNDDWLFFACVDQLNLGQQFAADSVQWCSKVAKLNLKAGKKAAALSAFQPSSVYLQEGIDVLGNHLAFDRQEFYDLAIQLHSLFAKTEFCIGHIEESRALANLVVEHAKTAKEKESPYLTLISCYFASNGISEGVDFCLDRLESLGVKLPRKPSSLQASLEHQRLLLLLRGKSNPFWLSLPRMKDETKAVALRILCELVLHAHQIGRTALLCFITSHMIRISIDYGSSKFTAEAFACIGAHLSSHGHIKEGARFGSLAEELFQQSFFNRKQYKGRTYLWVATCTKWMEPLTHSLDLLTKGNEFCMAAGEMVYACQCQVMYSTHFFYSGLALDPLLQDVAKFCSLMLEYQHYTTFQILSPLWQCLLNLTGNSKDPKNMQAGLAIEKRKMVMNKANTGQQFLNSYWMQVAYYLGDYEKASELAEELKSQSEGLTKAMVYYPARVFFFTLIAIHNFRVTRKRKYKVEAWKYLKTFKKLVMGGAVNVVHKLQLLKAEMSGLSTRKSVDKVIDRYALAISSARRAGYIQDAALANYLCFQFCHNRQEKEIKGHYLQESLSLWKMWDAVAVANSLRRRHPEEFRTLASVQFNNGSFRSRTVFDASLMEQHKFLPV
;
A
#
# COMPACT_ATOMS: atom_id res chain seq x y z
N MET A 1 -17.37 -12.29 -58.81
CA MET A 1 -16.49 -13.46 -59.04
C MET A 1 -16.34 -14.11 -57.66
N ALA A 2 -17.08 -15.16 -57.33
CA ALA A 2 -17.10 -16.53 -57.91
C ALA A 2 -15.99 -17.39 -57.26
N GLU A 3 -16.24 -18.58 -56.69
CA GLU A 3 -17.46 -19.38 -56.40
C GLU A 3 -17.38 -19.91 -54.92
N ASP A 4 -18.41 -20.33 -54.17
CA ASP A 4 -19.76 -20.94 -54.37
C ASP A 4 -19.83 -22.45 -54.66
N HIS A 5 -19.83 -23.28 -53.61
CA HIS A 5 -20.47 -24.61 -53.53
C HIS A 5 -20.95 -24.84 -52.08
N ARG A 6 -22.19 -25.23 -51.69
CA ARG A 6 -23.26 -26.13 -52.23
C ARG A 6 -22.93 -27.62 -52.06
N ARG A 7 -23.78 -28.52 -51.53
CA ARG A 7 -25.19 -28.59 -51.02
C ARG A 7 -25.21 -29.64 -49.86
N SER A 8 -26.27 -30.10 -49.18
CA SER A 8 -27.75 -30.20 -49.35
C SER A 8 -28.39 -30.34 -47.95
N SER A 9 -29.43 -29.61 -47.51
CA SER A 9 -30.85 -29.61 -47.93
C SER A 9 -31.65 -30.89 -47.63
N GLY A 10 -32.49 -30.86 -46.60
CA GLY A 10 -33.50 -31.88 -46.27
C GLY A 10 -34.53 -31.34 -45.27
N THR A 11 -35.79 -31.18 -45.69
CA THR A 11 -36.83 -30.42 -44.96
C THR A 11 -38.10 -31.24 -44.73
N THR A 12 -38.67 -31.17 -43.52
CA THR A 12 -40.12 -30.98 -43.31
C THR A 12 -40.41 -30.46 -41.91
N ALA A 13 -41.48 -29.67 -41.75
CA ALA A 13 -41.73 -28.86 -40.56
C ALA A 13 -42.68 -29.52 -39.52
N SER A 14 -42.57 -29.09 -38.26
CA SER A 14 -43.75 -28.89 -37.41
C SER A 14 -43.57 -27.64 -36.53
N ARG A 15 -44.67 -27.10 -35.98
CA ARG A 15 -44.71 -25.78 -35.33
C ARG A 15 -44.26 -25.83 -33.87
N ARG A 16 -43.31 -24.96 -33.48
CA ARG A 16 -43.28 -24.30 -32.15
C ARG A 16 -42.39 -23.05 -32.21
N SER A 17 -42.98 -21.87 -31.98
CA SER A 17 -42.29 -20.58 -31.98
C SER A 17 -41.69 -20.27 -30.61
N SER A 18 -40.37 -20.15 -30.53
CA SER A 18 -39.66 -19.82 -29.29
C SER A 18 -39.75 -18.32 -28.95
N ARG A 19 -40.65 -17.96 -28.02
CA ARG A 19 -40.57 -16.67 -27.32
C ARG A 19 -39.36 -16.66 -26.39
N ARG A 20 -38.23 -16.11 -26.83
CA ARG A 20 -37.23 -15.54 -25.93
C ARG A 20 -37.79 -14.23 -25.39
N HIS A 21 -38.07 -14.14 -24.09
CA HIS A 21 -38.42 -12.88 -23.45
C HIS A 21 -37.16 -12.17 -22.97
N SER A 22 -36.81 -11.08 -23.65
CA SER A 22 -35.98 -10.01 -23.10
C SER A 22 -36.77 -9.25 -22.03
N ALA A 23 -36.20 -9.06 -20.84
CA ALA A 23 -36.84 -8.37 -19.72
C ALA A 23 -36.05 -7.12 -19.31
N SER A 24 -36.00 -6.11 -20.19
CA SER A 24 -35.26 -4.87 -19.96
C SER A 24 -35.90 -3.62 -20.59
N SER A 25 -37.23 -3.50 -20.49
CA SER A 25 -37.94 -2.20 -20.61
C SER A 25 -39.45 -2.30 -20.35
N VAL A 26 -39.89 -1.98 -19.13
CA VAL A 26 -41.15 -1.27 -18.89
C VAL A 26 -40.89 -0.23 -17.81
N CYS A 27 -41.03 1.05 -18.16
CA CYS A 27 -41.20 2.13 -17.19
C CYS A 27 -42.70 2.49 -17.13
N SER A 28 -43.12 3.09 -16.02
CA SER A 28 -44.37 3.85 -15.92
C SER A 28 -45.66 3.19 -16.44
N THR A 29 -46.12 2.13 -15.76
CA THR A 29 -47.56 1.88 -15.58
C THR A 29 -47.79 1.52 -14.11
N ALA A 30 -48.78 2.13 -13.47
CA ALA A 30 -49.22 1.67 -12.15
C ALA A 30 -49.76 0.24 -12.28
N THR A 31 -49.06 -0.73 -11.71
CA THR A 31 -49.51 -2.12 -11.69
C THR A 31 -50.71 -2.22 -10.76
N ALA A 32 -51.90 -2.33 -11.36
CA ALA A 32 -53.12 -2.69 -10.63
C ALA A 32 -52.85 -3.96 -9.79
N ALA A 33 -53.33 -3.97 -8.56
CA ALA A 33 -53.05 -5.06 -7.63
C ALA A 33 -53.66 -6.38 -8.15
N THR A 34 -52.82 -7.25 -8.71
CA THR A 34 -53.15 -8.67 -8.83
C THR A 34 -53.23 -9.24 -7.42
N THR A 35 -54.45 -9.53 -6.96
CA THR A 35 -54.74 -10.13 -5.66
C THR A 35 -54.18 -11.54 -5.57
N THR A 36 -52.92 -11.63 -5.16
CA THR A 36 -52.35 -12.85 -4.57
C THR A 36 -52.80 -12.92 -3.12
N ASN A 37 -53.60 -13.93 -2.76
CA ASN A 37 -54.14 -14.14 -1.40
C ASN A 37 -53.06 -14.59 -0.37
N HIS A 38 -51.82 -14.14 -0.53
CA HIS A 38 -50.69 -14.45 0.34
C HIS A 38 -50.36 -13.22 1.21
N PHE A 39 -50.15 -13.40 2.51
CA PHE A 39 -49.69 -12.31 3.35
C PHE A 39 -48.23 -12.00 2.99
N THR A 40 -47.88 -10.74 2.78
CA THR A 40 -46.49 -10.34 2.54
C THR A 40 -46.21 -9.05 3.28
N LEU A 41 -45.34 -9.11 4.29
CA LEU A 41 -44.98 -7.94 5.08
C LEU A 41 -44.23 -6.94 4.19
N ARG A 42 -44.79 -5.75 4.01
CA ARG A 42 -44.12 -4.65 3.29
C ARG A 42 -43.11 -3.98 4.22
N PRO A 43 -41.88 -3.67 3.75
CA PRO A 43 -40.90 -2.91 4.52
C PRO A 43 -41.48 -1.59 5.07
N PHE A 44 -41.18 -1.31 6.35
CA PHE A 44 -41.46 0.01 6.92
C PHE A 44 -40.47 1.03 6.34
N ARG A 45 -40.97 2.04 5.62
CA ARG A 45 -40.14 3.17 5.14
C ARG A 45 -39.80 4.12 6.27
N ARG A 46 -38.53 4.46 6.35
CA ARG A 46 -37.90 5.33 7.36
C ARG A 46 -37.59 6.68 6.71
N VAL A 47 -38.64 7.37 6.28
CA VAL A 47 -38.53 8.54 5.37
C VAL A 47 -37.56 9.63 5.88
N PRO A 48 -37.51 10.01 7.18
CA PRO A 48 -36.52 10.97 7.67
C PRO A 48 -35.06 10.46 7.55
N GLU A 49 -34.82 9.19 7.85
CA GLU A 49 -33.50 8.57 7.70
C GLU A 49 -33.12 8.37 6.22
N GLU A 50 -34.09 8.02 5.36
CA GLU A 50 -33.94 7.91 3.90
C GLU A 50 -33.58 9.27 3.28
N GLU A 51 -34.30 10.34 3.63
CA GLU A 51 -33.99 11.71 3.21
C GLU A 51 -32.58 12.15 3.62
N THR A 52 -32.09 11.69 4.77
CA THR A 52 -30.74 12.02 5.26
C THR A 52 -29.66 11.41 4.36
N ILE A 53 -29.88 10.16 3.91
CA ILE A 53 -28.98 9.48 2.96
C ILE A 53 -29.03 10.15 1.58
N VAL A 54 -30.20 10.55 1.09
CA VAL A 54 -30.34 11.26 -0.20
C VAL A 54 -29.66 12.63 -0.16
N LYS A 55 -29.83 13.41 0.91
CA LYS A 55 -29.14 14.71 1.09
C LYS A 55 -27.62 14.55 1.16
N ALA A 56 -27.13 13.46 1.75
CA ALA A 56 -25.70 13.12 1.74
C ALA A 56 -25.21 12.71 0.33
N LEU A 57 -26.04 12.05 -0.49
CA LEU A 57 -25.70 11.73 -1.88
C LEU A 57 -25.53 12.99 -2.72
N ASP A 58 -26.49 13.94 -2.66
CA ASP A 58 -26.42 15.21 -3.39
C ASP A 58 -25.18 16.04 -2.98
N ALA A 59 -24.90 16.08 -1.68
CA ALA A 59 -23.74 16.77 -1.10
C ALA A 59 -22.38 16.11 -1.44
N SER A 60 -22.35 14.88 -1.98
CA SER A 60 -21.11 14.19 -2.38
C SER A 60 -20.38 14.88 -3.54
N SER A 61 -21.11 15.70 -4.30
CA SER A 61 -20.56 16.58 -5.35
C SER A 61 -19.52 17.58 -4.85
N GLN A 62 -19.54 17.93 -3.55
CA GLN A 62 -18.62 18.89 -2.93
C GLN A 62 -17.44 18.21 -2.18
N GLY A 63 -17.36 16.88 -2.26
CA GLY A 63 -16.35 16.06 -1.59
C GLY A 63 -16.98 14.85 -0.89
N VAL A 64 -16.17 13.91 -0.43
CA VAL A 64 -16.67 12.67 0.19
C VAL A 64 -17.66 12.94 1.34
N GLN A 65 -18.78 12.22 1.32
CA GLN A 65 -19.80 12.23 2.38
C GLN A 65 -19.86 10.86 3.05
N VAL A 66 -20.02 10.83 4.36
CA VAL A 66 -20.08 9.61 5.17
C VAL A 66 -21.40 9.55 5.92
N VAL A 67 -22.12 8.42 5.80
CA VAL A 67 -23.27 8.09 6.64
C VAL A 67 -22.92 6.87 7.49
N LEU A 68 -23.06 6.99 8.81
CA LEU A 68 -22.82 5.92 9.78
C LEU A 68 -24.15 5.48 10.39
N VAL A 69 -24.63 4.30 10.00
CA VAL A 69 -25.92 3.75 10.45
C VAL A 69 -25.70 2.78 11.61
N GLN A 70 -26.04 3.20 12.81
CA GLN A 70 -26.00 2.42 14.03
C GLN A 70 -27.37 1.75 14.28
N GLY A 71 -27.38 0.61 14.96
CA GLY A 71 -28.60 0.03 15.52
C GLY A 71 -28.54 -1.49 15.71
N ALA A 72 -29.59 -2.06 16.28
CA ALA A 72 -29.64 -3.48 16.66
C ALA A 72 -29.52 -4.45 15.47
N SER A 73 -29.32 -5.74 15.75
CA SER A 73 -29.50 -6.78 14.74
C SER A 73 -30.97 -6.81 14.28
N GLY A 74 -31.23 -7.09 12.99
CA GLY A 74 -32.59 -7.13 12.44
C GLY A 74 -33.34 -5.79 12.33
N VAL A 75 -32.75 -4.66 12.76
CA VAL A 75 -33.46 -3.35 12.83
C VAL A 75 -33.69 -2.67 11.46
N GLY A 76 -33.10 -3.22 10.39
CA GLY A 76 -33.27 -2.76 9.01
C GLY A 76 -32.16 -1.86 8.45
N LYS A 77 -30.95 -1.83 9.03
CA LYS A 77 -29.85 -0.95 8.60
C LYS A 77 -29.53 -1.02 7.11
N SER A 78 -29.19 -2.21 6.59
CA SER A 78 -28.88 -2.43 5.17
C SER A 78 -30.10 -2.17 4.27
N LEU A 79 -31.31 -2.37 4.79
CA LEU A 79 -32.56 -2.15 4.08
C LEU A 79 -32.86 -0.66 3.92
N LEU A 80 -32.65 0.16 4.96
CA LEU A 80 -32.70 1.62 4.89
C LEU A 80 -31.77 2.13 3.79
N VAL A 81 -30.50 1.74 3.82
CA VAL A 81 -29.50 2.18 2.84
C VAL A 81 -29.89 1.75 1.43
N ARG A 82 -30.37 0.52 1.25
CA ARG A 82 -30.84 0.02 -0.04
C ARG A 82 -32.06 0.78 -0.56
N VAL A 83 -33.07 1.05 0.27
CA VAL A 83 -34.30 1.76 -0.11
C VAL A 83 -34.03 3.22 -0.44
N ALA A 84 -33.20 3.92 0.34
CA ALA A 84 -32.81 5.31 0.07
C ALA A 84 -32.02 5.49 -1.25
N LEU A 85 -31.40 4.41 -1.76
CA LEU A 85 -30.58 4.42 -2.97
C LEU A 85 -31.26 3.77 -4.19
N GLN A 86 -32.42 3.13 -4.03
CA GLN A 86 -33.09 2.34 -5.09
C GLN A 86 -33.38 3.14 -6.37
N ASP A 87 -33.81 4.41 -6.24
CA ASP A 87 -34.10 5.26 -7.40
C ASP A 87 -32.84 5.83 -8.08
N ASN A 88 -31.67 5.76 -7.42
CA ASN A 88 -30.42 6.42 -7.84
C ASN A 88 -29.59 5.59 -8.85
N THR A 89 -30.27 5.02 -9.84
CA THR A 89 -29.78 4.13 -10.93
C THR A 89 -28.66 4.67 -11.84
N LYS A 90 -28.10 5.85 -11.55
CA LYS A 90 -27.03 6.51 -12.33
C LYS A 90 -25.66 6.49 -11.64
N ALA A 91 -25.58 6.03 -10.40
CA ALA A 91 -24.32 5.87 -9.67
C ALA A 91 -23.72 4.46 -9.88
N TRP A 92 -22.39 4.33 -9.71
CA TRP A 92 -21.77 3.04 -9.40
C TRP A 92 -22.12 2.67 -7.96
N MET A 93 -22.44 1.41 -7.66
CA MET A 93 -22.80 0.98 -6.31
C MET A 93 -21.97 -0.24 -5.90
N GLY A 94 -20.87 0.00 -5.18
CA GLY A 94 -20.03 -1.07 -4.66
C GLY A 94 -20.51 -1.54 -3.30
N THR A 95 -20.60 -2.86 -3.08
CA THR A 95 -20.93 -3.41 -1.77
C THR A 95 -19.73 -4.14 -1.16
N ALA A 96 -19.65 -4.06 0.16
CA ALA A 96 -18.75 -4.85 0.97
C ALA A 96 -19.47 -5.28 2.24
N LYS A 97 -19.13 -6.46 2.73
CA LYS A 97 -19.55 -6.89 4.06
C LYS A 97 -18.35 -7.46 4.81
N SER A 98 -18.14 -7.00 6.04
CA SER A 98 -17.19 -7.61 6.95
C SER A 98 -17.86 -8.76 7.71
N GLU A 99 -17.08 -9.79 8.03
CA GLU A 99 -17.57 -11.12 8.42
C GLU A 99 -17.08 -11.42 9.85
N PHE A 100 -17.95 -11.94 10.73
CA PHE A 100 -17.67 -12.04 12.18
C PHE A 100 -16.36 -12.76 12.51
N GLN A 101 -16.21 -13.97 11.96
CA GLN A 101 -14.88 -14.53 11.74
C GLN A 101 -14.31 -13.83 10.51
N ARG A 102 -13.30 -12.98 10.77
CA ARG A 102 -12.60 -12.19 9.75
C ARG A 102 -12.09 -13.14 8.66
N SER A 103 -12.26 -12.76 7.40
CA SER A 103 -11.86 -13.64 6.29
C SER A 103 -10.36 -13.94 6.34
N PRO A 104 -9.93 -15.21 6.14
CA PRO A 104 -8.51 -15.60 6.13
C PRO A 104 -7.73 -15.01 4.94
N LEU A 105 -8.42 -14.40 3.96
CA LEU A 105 -7.78 -13.66 2.87
C LEU A 105 -7.52 -12.19 3.29
N PRO A 106 -6.26 -11.71 3.29
CA PRO A 106 -5.95 -10.31 3.56
C PRO A 106 -6.69 -9.35 2.63
N PHE A 107 -7.29 -8.31 3.20
CA PHE A 107 -8.11 -7.28 2.52
C PHE A 107 -9.45 -7.76 1.94
N ALA A 108 -10.02 -8.89 2.35
CA ALA A 108 -11.22 -9.46 1.71
C ALA A 108 -12.40 -8.47 1.51
N PRO A 109 -12.80 -7.63 2.49
CA PRO A 109 -13.89 -6.66 2.28
C PRO A 109 -13.57 -5.62 1.20
N LEU A 110 -12.31 -5.17 1.13
CA LEU A 110 -11.83 -4.24 0.11
C LEU A 110 -11.69 -4.89 -1.26
N ARG A 111 -11.28 -6.17 -1.32
CA ARG A 111 -11.26 -6.95 -2.57
C ARG A 111 -12.67 -7.11 -3.14
N GLN A 112 -13.65 -7.43 -2.29
CA GLN A 112 -15.06 -7.51 -2.70
C GLN A 112 -15.53 -6.16 -3.27
N LEU A 113 -15.30 -5.06 -2.54
CA LEU A 113 -15.70 -3.71 -2.98
C LEU A 113 -15.15 -3.34 -4.38
N LEU A 114 -13.87 -3.63 -4.60
CA LEU A 114 -13.19 -3.36 -5.86
C LEU A 114 -13.64 -4.31 -6.99
N ALA A 115 -14.04 -5.55 -6.66
CA ALA A 115 -14.59 -6.51 -7.62
C ALA A 115 -16.01 -6.14 -8.08
N ASP A 116 -16.91 -5.81 -7.13
CA ASP A 116 -18.29 -5.39 -7.41
C ASP A 116 -18.33 -4.21 -8.40
N ILE A 117 -17.51 -3.19 -8.14
CA ILE A 117 -17.40 -2.00 -8.98
C ILE A 117 -16.71 -2.33 -10.31
N GLY A 118 -15.66 -3.17 -10.29
CA GLY A 118 -14.98 -3.62 -11.50
C GLY A 118 -15.93 -4.31 -12.49
N ASN A 119 -16.78 -5.20 -11.98
CA ASN A 119 -17.76 -5.91 -12.80
C ASN A 119 -18.80 -4.94 -13.40
N GLN A 120 -19.31 -3.98 -12.62
CA GLN A 120 -20.19 -2.92 -13.13
C GLN A 120 -19.55 -2.06 -14.23
N VAL A 121 -18.25 -1.78 -14.14
CA VAL A 121 -17.52 -1.08 -15.21
C VAL A 121 -17.38 -1.96 -16.45
N LEU A 122 -17.13 -3.27 -16.32
CA LEU A 122 -17.06 -4.21 -17.45
C LEU A 122 -18.42 -4.43 -18.14
N GLU A 123 -19.53 -4.31 -17.42
CA GLU A 123 -20.90 -4.36 -17.97
C GLU A 123 -21.35 -3.05 -18.61
N ALA A 124 -20.63 -1.95 -18.38
CA ALA A 124 -20.99 -0.63 -18.90
C ALA A 124 -20.79 -0.50 -20.43
N PRO A 125 -21.47 0.45 -21.10
CA PRO A 125 -21.21 0.77 -22.50
C PRO A 125 -19.72 1.05 -22.82
N LEU A 126 -19.28 0.65 -24.01
CA LEU A 126 -17.85 0.64 -24.38
C LEU A 126 -17.19 2.04 -24.33
N ASP A 127 -17.94 3.10 -24.57
CA ASP A 127 -17.52 4.49 -24.41
C ASP A 127 -17.23 4.84 -22.93
N VAL A 128 -18.07 4.37 -22.01
CA VAL A 128 -17.85 4.49 -20.55
C VAL A 128 -16.62 3.69 -20.13
N GLN A 129 -16.45 2.46 -20.64
CA GLN A 129 -15.26 1.63 -20.37
C GLN A 129 -13.97 2.31 -20.82
N LEU A 130 -13.94 2.87 -22.04
CA LEU A 130 -12.78 3.55 -22.59
C LEU A 130 -12.42 4.82 -21.81
N LEU A 131 -13.42 5.58 -21.33
CA LEU A 131 -13.19 6.79 -20.56
C LEU A 131 -12.65 6.48 -19.15
N VAL A 132 -13.24 5.49 -18.45
CA VAL A 132 -12.70 4.98 -17.18
C VAL A 132 -11.27 4.44 -17.37
N LYS A 133 -11.01 3.71 -18.47
CA LYS A 133 -9.69 3.13 -18.79
C LYS A 133 -8.61 4.20 -19.02
N GLU A 134 -8.92 5.31 -19.68
CA GLU A 134 -7.95 6.38 -19.91
C GLU A 134 -7.69 7.20 -18.63
N GLU A 135 -8.71 7.45 -17.79
CA GLU A 135 -8.52 8.04 -16.45
C GLU A 135 -7.69 7.13 -15.54
N LEU A 136 -7.95 5.82 -15.52
CA LEU A 136 -7.11 4.84 -14.82
C LEU A 136 -5.67 4.81 -15.36
N ARG A 137 -5.47 5.03 -16.66
CA ARG A 137 -4.14 5.11 -17.29
C ARG A 137 -3.39 6.38 -16.93
N MET A 138 -4.09 7.49 -16.74
CA MET A 138 -3.53 8.77 -16.30
C MET A 138 -3.26 8.81 -14.78
N GLY A 139 -4.10 8.15 -13.98
CA GLY A 139 -4.02 8.14 -12.51
C GLY A 139 -3.16 7.05 -11.88
N LEU A 140 -2.98 5.89 -12.53
CA LEU A 140 -2.24 4.74 -11.98
C LEU A 140 -0.91 4.49 -12.71
N THR A 141 0.20 4.38 -11.99
CA THR A 141 1.43 3.79 -12.57
C THR A 141 1.25 2.29 -12.81
N LYS A 142 2.06 1.68 -13.68
CA LYS A 142 1.99 0.23 -13.97
C LYS A 142 2.07 -0.65 -12.72
N ASN A 143 2.80 -0.25 -11.68
CA ASN A 143 2.83 -0.99 -10.42
C ASN A 143 1.49 -0.94 -9.66
N HIS A 144 0.78 0.19 -9.68
CA HIS A 144 -0.54 0.31 -9.08
C HIS A 144 -1.58 -0.52 -9.88
N GLN A 145 -1.46 -0.55 -11.21
CA GLN A 145 -2.30 -1.38 -12.09
C GLN A 145 -2.04 -2.88 -11.87
N LEU A 146 -0.77 -3.29 -11.71
CA LEU A 146 -0.39 -4.67 -11.38
C LEU A 146 -0.93 -5.08 -10.00
N LEU A 147 -0.76 -4.24 -8.97
CA LEU A 147 -1.24 -4.57 -7.62
C LEU A 147 -2.76 -4.63 -7.53
N LEU A 148 -3.50 -3.76 -8.26
CA LEU A 148 -4.97 -3.89 -8.35
C LEU A 148 -5.39 -5.18 -9.07
N ARG A 149 -4.66 -5.62 -10.11
CA ARG A 149 -4.91 -6.90 -10.79
C ARG A 149 -4.53 -8.11 -9.92
N GLU A 150 -3.48 -8.03 -9.11
CA GLU A 150 -3.08 -9.10 -8.17
C GLU A 150 -4.03 -9.18 -6.96
N ALA A 151 -4.60 -8.06 -6.51
CA ALA A 151 -5.63 -8.02 -5.46
C ALA A 151 -7.03 -8.42 -5.96
N VAL A 152 -7.40 -8.01 -7.19
CA VAL A 152 -8.70 -8.26 -7.83
C VAL A 152 -8.50 -8.59 -9.33
N PRO A 153 -8.44 -9.88 -9.69
CA PRO A 153 -8.14 -10.31 -11.06
C PRO A 153 -9.06 -9.77 -12.16
N SER A 154 -10.35 -9.53 -11.89
CA SER A 154 -11.30 -9.01 -12.88
C SER A 154 -10.98 -7.58 -13.34
N LEU A 155 -10.26 -6.77 -12.54
CA LEU A 155 -9.80 -5.45 -12.97
C LEU A 155 -8.76 -5.52 -14.10
N GLY A 156 -8.13 -6.68 -14.34
CA GLY A 156 -7.09 -6.83 -15.37
C GLY A 156 -7.55 -6.47 -16.78
N ASP A 157 -8.79 -6.77 -17.14
CA ASP A 157 -9.34 -6.52 -18.48
C ASP A 157 -9.68 -5.02 -18.68
N ILE A 158 -10.22 -4.36 -17.65
CA ILE A 158 -10.39 -2.89 -17.63
C ILE A 158 -9.04 -2.22 -17.79
N LEU A 159 -8.04 -2.62 -17.01
CA LEU A 159 -6.70 -2.04 -17.01
C LEU A 159 -5.93 -2.32 -18.32
N GLY A 160 -6.37 -3.27 -19.16
CA GLY A 160 -5.77 -3.58 -20.46
C GLY A 160 -4.38 -4.23 -20.35
N VAL A 161 -4.08 -4.81 -19.19
CA VAL A 161 -2.81 -5.47 -18.88
C VAL A 161 -2.97 -6.92 -19.36
N GLN A 162 -2.48 -7.21 -20.56
CA GLN A 162 -2.80 -8.42 -21.34
C GLN A 162 -2.56 -9.75 -20.57
N ARG A 163 -3.25 -10.83 -20.99
CA ARG A 163 -2.96 -12.19 -20.52
C ARG A 163 -1.69 -12.73 -21.20
N ASP A 164 -0.55 -12.20 -20.78
CA ASP A 164 0.73 -12.85 -21.02
C ASP A 164 0.74 -14.20 -20.30
N SER A 165 1.13 -15.26 -21.03
CA SER A 165 0.65 -16.62 -20.78
C SER A 165 1.13 -17.22 -19.46
N LEU A 166 0.23 -17.32 -18.48
CA LEU A 166 0.44 -17.87 -17.13
C LEU A 166 0.59 -19.42 -17.09
N LEU A 167 1.30 -20.00 -18.07
CA LEU A 167 1.81 -21.38 -18.03
C LEU A 167 3.34 -21.46 -18.18
N SER A 168 4.03 -20.38 -17.80
CA SER A 168 5.32 -20.48 -17.11
C SER A 168 5.53 -19.20 -16.28
N SER A 169 6.26 -19.28 -15.16
CA SER A 169 6.47 -18.15 -14.24
C SER A 169 7.52 -17.16 -14.71
N SER A 170 7.40 -16.66 -15.96
CA SER A 170 8.31 -15.67 -16.55
C SER A 170 7.71 -14.91 -17.74
N ALA A 171 8.01 -13.59 -17.81
CA ALA A 171 7.46 -12.58 -18.74
C ALA A 171 5.96 -12.25 -18.49
N LEU A 172 5.47 -11.04 -18.76
CA LEU A 172 6.00 -9.85 -19.48
C LEU A 172 6.25 -8.64 -18.51
N TYR A 173 6.71 -7.43 -18.88
CA TYR A 173 6.36 -6.54 -20.00
C TYR A 173 7.55 -5.81 -20.65
N HIS A 174 7.47 -5.68 -21.98
CA HIS A 174 8.26 -4.74 -22.78
C HIS A 174 7.32 -3.80 -23.58
N SER A 175 7.83 -2.60 -23.87
CA SER A 175 7.42 -1.68 -24.95
C SER A 175 5.93 -1.45 -25.30
N SER A 176 5.48 -0.21 -25.13
CA SER A 176 4.86 0.54 -26.24
C SER A 176 5.08 2.05 -26.08
N THR A 177 6.16 2.54 -26.68
CA THR A 177 6.36 3.98 -26.96
C THR A 177 5.76 4.25 -28.33
N PHE A 178 5.10 5.40 -28.57
CA PHE A 178 4.92 5.89 -29.93
C PHE A 178 4.90 7.43 -30.00
N GLY A 179 5.60 7.97 -31.01
CA GLY A 179 5.73 9.42 -31.20
C GLY A 179 7.00 9.88 -31.91
N GLY A 180 7.42 9.24 -33.02
CA GLY A 180 8.56 9.77 -33.80
C GLY A 180 9.22 8.87 -34.87
N SER A 181 8.63 8.82 -36.08
CA SER A 181 9.28 8.53 -37.39
C SER A 181 10.03 7.19 -37.65
N PHE A 182 9.93 6.71 -38.90
CA PHE A 182 10.57 5.49 -39.43
C PHE A 182 12.04 5.68 -39.84
N HIS A 183 12.85 4.61 -39.73
CA HIS A 183 13.51 3.98 -40.91
C HIS A 183 14.16 2.61 -40.59
N ASN A 184 14.63 1.91 -41.62
CA ASN A 184 14.89 0.45 -41.64
C ASN A 184 16.34 0.05 -41.22
N ALA A 185 16.49 -1.09 -40.55
CA ALA A 185 17.53 -2.10 -40.82
C ALA A 185 17.26 -3.43 -40.05
N SER A 186 17.81 -4.55 -40.53
CA SER A 186 17.62 -5.92 -40.01
C SER A 186 18.95 -6.60 -39.62
N PHE A 187 18.97 -7.55 -38.66
CA PHE A 187 19.64 -8.87 -38.72
C PHE A 187 19.42 -9.69 -37.41
N SER A 188 20.09 -10.86 -37.21
CA SER A 188 19.45 -12.05 -36.61
C SER A 188 20.29 -13.04 -35.74
N ILE A 189 19.68 -13.56 -34.65
CA ILE A 189 19.61 -15.00 -34.22
C ILE A 189 20.79 -15.71 -33.46
N ARG A 190 20.40 -16.51 -32.41
CA ARG A 190 21.08 -17.65 -31.68
C ARG A 190 22.28 -17.39 -30.72
N SER A 191 22.60 -18.21 -29.69
CA SER A 191 21.84 -19.11 -28.75
C SER A 191 22.75 -19.80 -27.68
N SER A 192 22.18 -20.31 -26.56
CA SER A 192 22.69 -21.42 -25.67
C SER A 192 24.05 -21.26 -24.89
N SER A 193 24.37 -21.91 -23.74
CA SER A 193 23.61 -22.62 -22.66
C SER A 193 24.55 -23.15 -21.51
N ASN A 194 24.06 -23.28 -20.25
CA ASN A 194 24.48 -24.27 -19.20
C ASN A 194 25.92 -24.21 -18.57
N LEU A 195 26.29 -24.78 -17.38
CA LEU A 195 25.60 -25.35 -16.18
C LEU A 195 26.54 -25.44 -14.91
N ASN A 196 25.94 -25.35 -13.70
CA ASN A 196 26.20 -26.03 -12.38
C ASN A 196 27.47 -26.02 -11.45
N ASN A 197 27.15 -25.82 -10.16
CA ASN A 197 27.42 -26.60 -8.91
C ASN A 197 28.74 -26.56 -8.08
N ASN A 198 28.58 -26.16 -6.81
CA ASN A 198 28.99 -26.87 -5.56
C ASN A 198 30.51 -26.87 -5.16
N ASN A 199 30.92 -27.02 -3.87
CA ASN A 199 30.24 -27.03 -2.55
C ASN A 199 31.25 -26.85 -1.37
N ASN A 200 30.76 -26.44 -0.18
CA ASN A 200 31.22 -26.85 1.20
C ASN A 200 32.68 -26.49 1.64
N ASN A 201 33.10 -26.47 2.93
CA ASN A 201 32.44 -26.51 4.27
C ASN A 201 33.39 -26.01 5.40
N MET A 202 32.84 -25.47 6.51
CA MET A 202 33.26 -25.64 7.94
C MET A 202 34.73 -25.29 8.40
N ASN A 203 35.11 -25.09 9.69
CA ASN A 203 34.43 -24.98 11.00
C ASN A 203 35.35 -24.29 12.06
N GLY A 204 34.82 -23.88 13.24
CA GLY A 204 35.47 -24.11 14.56
C GLY A 204 35.81 -22.93 15.52
N SER A 205 35.16 -22.92 16.70
CA SER A 205 35.69 -22.73 18.11
C SER A 205 36.58 -21.52 18.53
N SER A 206 36.58 -21.01 19.79
CA SER A 206 35.72 -21.12 21.01
C SER A 206 36.22 -20.19 22.17
N SER A 207 35.47 -20.10 23.30
CA SER A 207 35.91 -19.82 24.72
C SER A 207 36.49 -18.42 25.12
N SER A 208 36.40 -17.90 26.37
CA SER A 208 35.58 -18.19 27.59
C SER A 208 35.77 -17.12 28.73
N HIS A 209 35.02 -17.23 29.87
CA HIS A 209 35.18 -16.60 31.22
C HIS A 209 34.71 -15.12 31.42
N HIS A 210 33.78 -14.80 32.35
CA HIS A 210 33.83 -14.70 33.86
C HIS A 210 34.60 -13.47 34.39
N CYS A 211 34.26 -12.72 35.47
CA CYS A 211 33.12 -12.60 36.44
C CYS A 211 33.39 -11.31 37.31
N ASN A 212 32.62 -10.78 38.29
CA ASN A 212 31.34 -11.09 38.96
C ASN A 212 30.77 -9.82 39.70
N ASN A 213 29.52 -9.89 40.22
CA ASN A 213 28.89 -9.31 41.45
C ASN A 213 29.36 -7.97 42.11
N ASN A 214 28.57 -7.21 42.89
CA ASN A 214 27.25 -7.34 43.56
C ASN A 214 26.34 -6.14 43.19
N HIS A 215 25.00 -6.19 43.14
CA HIS A 215 23.96 -6.60 44.11
C HIS A 215 23.77 -5.68 45.33
N ASN A 216 22.57 -5.08 45.44
CA ASN A 216 21.73 -5.19 46.63
C ASN A 216 20.23 -5.08 46.26
N HIS A 217 19.38 -5.84 46.95
CA HIS A 217 17.91 -5.85 46.80
C HIS A 217 17.26 -4.79 47.73
N SER A 218 15.94 -4.52 47.77
CA SER A 218 14.73 -5.29 47.42
C SER A 218 13.60 -4.38 46.90
N ASN A 219 12.78 -4.81 45.93
CA ASN A 219 11.46 -5.47 46.07
C ASN A 219 10.50 -4.74 47.05
N HIS A 220 9.21 -4.53 46.77
CA HIS A 220 8.32 -4.95 45.66
C HIS A 220 7.80 -3.67 44.91
N THR A 221 6.76 -3.59 44.07
CA THR A 221 5.59 -4.47 43.76
C THR A 221 5.08 -4.19 42.33
N THR A 222 3.99 -4.86 41.92
CA THR A 222 3.31 -4.77 40.61
C THR A 222 2.64 -3.41 40.33
N THR A 223 2.70 -2.95 39.07
CA THR A 223 1.65 -2.09 38.49
C THR A 223 1.55 -2.33 36.98
N THR A 224 0.33 -2.54 36.51
CA THR A 224 -0.04 -3.13 35.20
C THR A 224 -0.01 -2.17 34.01
N SER A 225 0.74 -2.55 32.98
CA SER A 225 0.28 -2.62 31.56
C SER A 225 -0.75 -1.60 31.04
N GLN A 226 -0.41 -0.30 31.00
CA GLN A 226 -1.06 0.66 30.11
C GLN A 226 -0.03 1.62 29.48
N SER A 227 0.04 1.68 28.13
CA SER A 227 0.56 2.79 27.28
C SER A 227 1.10 2.41 25.88
N GLN A 228 1.02 1.15 25.42
CA GLN A 228 1.67 0.72 24.16
C GLN A 228 0.84 0.82 22.86
N HIS A 229 -0.50 0.85 22.91
CA HIS A 229 -1.37 0.84 21.70
C HIS A 229 -1.50 2.21 21.02
N GLY A 230 -0.40 2.76 20.49
CA GLY A 230 -0.44 4.05 19.78
C GLY A 230 0.81 4.44 19.00
N ARG A 231 1.69 3.48 18.65
CA ARG A 231 3.00 3.74 18.00
C ARG A 231 3.44 2.71 16.95
N ALA A 232 2.56 1.82 16.49
CA ALA A 232 2.89 0.73 15.55
C ALA A 232 2.40 0.95 14.11
N GLU A 233 1.58 1.97 13.84
CA GLU A 233 0.84 2.23 12.59
C GLU A 233 1.72 2.59 11.37
N ILE A 234 3.04 2.30 11.38
CA ILE A 234 4.02 3.24 10.78
C ILE A 234 5.19 2.73 9.93
N ILE A 235 5.46 1.44 9.66
CA ILE A 235 6.28 1.04 8.45
C ILE A 235 5.54 0.03 7.53
N THR A 236 4.54 -0.66 8.07
CA THR A 236 3.61 -1.59 7.38
C THR A 236 3.16 -1.18 5.98
N LYS A 237 3.04 0.12 5.70
CA LYS A 237 2.33 0.65 4.54
C LYS A 237 3.11 0.58 3.22
N ASN A 238 4.32 0.02 3.11
CA ASN A 238 4.94 -0.01 1.76
C ASN A 238 4.15 -0.86 0.72
N GLY A 239 3.41 -1.87 1.16
CA GLY A 239 2.33 -2.49 0.36
C GLY A 239 1.01 -1.72 0.46
N LEU A 240 0.62 -1.35 1.68
CA LEU A 240 -0.71 -0.80 1.98
C LEU A 240 -0.95 0.63 1.46
N ASP A 241 0.06 1.50 1.45
CA ASP A 241 0.07 2.81 0.79
C ASP A 241 0.02 2.66 -0.72
N LEU A 242 0.65 1.64 -1.30
CA LEU A 242 0.54 1.38 -2.73
C LEU A 242 -0.89 0.92 -3.08
N LEU A 243 -1.50 0.05 -2.26
CA LEU A 243 -2.91 -0.33 -2.36
C LEU A 243 -3.86 0.85 -2.12
N LYS A 244 -3.57 1.73 -1.15
CA LYS A 244 -4.33 2.96 -0.83
C LYS A 244 -4.23 4.01 -1.93
N LEU A 245 -3.05 4.24 -2.50
CA LEU A 245 -2.85 5.14 -3.64
C LEU A 245 -3.55 4.58 -4.88
N ALA A 246 -3.44 3.26 -5.11
CA ALA A 246 -4.13 2.60 -6.20
C ALA A 246 -5.67 2.64 -6.03
N THR A 247 -6.16 2.41 -4.81
CA THR A 247 -7.59 2.51 -4.46
C THR A 247 -8.10 3.93 -4.64
N ARG A 248 -7.39 4.95 -4.13
CA ARG A 248 -7.75 6.37 -4.32
C ARG A 248 -7.77 6.76 -5.80
N ALA A 249 -6.75 6.39 -6.57
CA ALA A 249 -6.72 6.66 -8.01
C ALA A 249 -7.79 5.89 -8.80
N PHE A 250 -8.11 4.65 -8.41
CA PHE A 250 -9.21 3.86 -8.98
C PHE A 250 -10.57 4.52 -8.70
N PHE A 251 -10.85 4.84 -7.42
CA PHE A 251 -12.08 5.52 -7.03
C PHE A 251 -12.20 6.92 -7.66
N LYS A 252 -11.10 7.64 -7.83
CA LYS A 252 -11.07 8.93 -8.52
C LYS A 252 -11.34 8.84 -10.01
N ALA A 253 -10.81 7.81 -10.67
CA ALA A 253 -11.09 7.55 -12.07
C ALA A 253 -12.58 7.25 -12.29
N ILE A 254 -13.19 6.35 -11.50
CA ILE A 254 -14.62 6.04 -11.66
C ILE A 254 -15.54 7.21 -11.26
N THR A 255 -15.21 7.97 -10.21
CA THR A 255 -16.05 9.11 -9.76
C THR A 255 -15.98 10.34 -10.66
N SER A 256 -14.96 10.41 -11.54
CA SER A 256 -14.94 11.38 -12.63
C SER A 256 -16.01 11.12 -13.70
N VAL A 257 -16.46 9.85 -13.84
CA VAL A 257 -17.38 9.41 -14.91
C VAL A 257 -18.83 9.32 -14.42
N ARG A 258 -19.05 8.79 -13.21
CA ARG A 258 -20.36 8.74 -12.54
C ARG A 258 -20.16 8.81 -11.02
N PRO A 259 -21.10 9.36 -10.24
CA PRO A 259 -21.04 9.24 -8.78
C PRO A 259 -20.91 7.79 -8.33
N THR A 260 -20.24 7.56 -7.20
CA THR A 260 -20.07 6.24 -6.60
C THR A 260 -20.65 6.23 -5.21
N VAL A 261 -21.40 5.18 -4.89
CA VAL A 261 -21.84 4.87 -3.54
C VAL A 261 -21.16 3.58 -3.08
N ILE A 262 -20.55 3.63 -1.91
CA ILE A 262 -20.03 2.45 -1.20
C ILE A 262 -21.02 2.12 -0.09
N VAL A 263 -21.50 0.87 -0.05
CA VAL A 263 -22.27 0.33 1.07
C VAL A 263 -21.41 -0.71 1.79
N PHE A 264 -21.13 -0.48 3.06
CA PHE A 264 -20.17 -1.25 3.86
C PHE A 264 -20.84 -1.83 5.12
N ASP A 265 -21.32 -3.06 5.03
CA ASP A 265 -22.11 -3.68 6.09
C ASP A 265 -21.24 -4.32 7.20
N ASP A 266 -21.70 -4.16 8.44
CA ASP A 266 -21.07 -4.66 9.68
C ASP A 266 -19.56 -4.30 9.79
N ILE A 267 -19.26 -3.01 9.60
CA ILE A 267 -17.89 -2.47 9.53
C ILE A 267 -17.01 -2.77 10.76
N MET A 268 -17.59 -3.12 11.91
CA MET A 268 -16.83 -3.44 13.14
C MET A 268 -15.91 -4.67 12.98
N TRP A 269 -16.25 -5.62 12.10
CA TRP A 269 -15.49 -6.85 11.87
C TRP A 269 -14.47 -6.74 10.74
N SER A 270 -14.18 -5.53 10.28
CA SER A 270 -13.21 -5.31 9.21
C SER A 270 -11.79 -5.57 9.70
N ASP A 271 -10.93 -6.10 8.83
CA ASP A 271 -9.50 -6.11 9.12
C ASP A 271 -8.96 -4.67 9.20
N GLU A 272 -7.99 -4.44 10.10
CA GLU A 272 -7.41 -3.12 10.38
C GLU A 272 -6.85 -2.47 9.10
N ALA A 273 -6.31 -3.26 8.19
CA ALA A 273 -5.66 -2.77 7.00
C ALA A 273 -6.67 -2.35 5.89
N SER A 274 -7.82 -3.02 5.78
CA SER A 274 -8.98 -2.53 5.03
C SER A 274 -9.50 -1.22 5.62
N LEU A 275 -9.68 -1.13 6.95
CA LEU A 275 -10.10 0.12 7.61
C LEU A 275 -9.14 1.28 7.35
N TYR A 276 -7.83 0.99 7.32
CA TYR A 276 -6.79 1.97 7.00
C TYR A 276 -6.90 2.51 5.56
N VAL A 277 -7.11 1.63 4.57
CA VAL A 277 -7.29 2.04 3.17
C VAL A 277 -8.56 2.86 3.01
N LEU A 278 -9.68 2.41 3.60
CA LEU A 278 -10.95 3.13 3.60
C LEU A 278 -10.81 4.50 4.22
N LEU A 279 -10.21 4.62 5.41
CA LEU A 279 -9.97 5.90 6.07
C LEU A 279 -9.24 6.87 5.14
N SER A 280 -8.20 6.43 4.44
CA SER A 280 -7.49 7.30 3.50
C SER A 280 -8.25 7.61 2.19
N LEU A 281 -9.23 6.80 1.78
CA LEU A 281 -10.12 7.12 0.67
C LEU A 281 -11.13 8.20 1.11
N LEU A 282 -11.69 8.07 2.32
CA LEU A 282 -12.71 8.97 2.84
C LEU A 282 -12.14 10.34 3.22
N THR A 283 -10.90 10.40 3.73
CA THR A 283 -10.22 11.66 4.08
C THR A 283 -9.39 12.24 2.92
N ASP A 284 -9.74 11.95 1.66
CA ASP A 284 -9.12 12.57 0.49
C ASP A 284 -9.90 13.84 0.09
N GLU A 285 -9.37 15.02 0.43
CA GLU A 285 -9.94 16.31 0.02
C GLU A 285 -10.09 16.46 -1.51
N THR A 286 -9.34 15.69 -2.30
CA THR A 286 -9.40 15.71 -3.76
C THR A 286 -10.38 14.70 -4.36
N GLN A 287 -11.09 13.93 -3.52
CA GLN A 287 -12.09 12.94 -3.91
C GLN A 287 -13.49 13.55 -3.81
N THR A 288 -14.25 13.46 -4.90
CA THR A 288 -15.60 14.02 -5.07
C THR A 288 -16.52 12.97 -5.71
N ASN A 289 -17.83 13.24 -5.69
CA ASN A 289 -18.90 12.34 -6.13
C ASN A 289 -18.85 10.95 -5.46
N LEU A 290 -18.48 10.91 -4.16
CA LEU A 290 -18.37 9.69 -3.38
C LEU A 290 -19.23 9.76 -2.11
N LEU A 291 -20.18 8.85 -1.97
CA LEU A 291 -20.92 8.58 -0.74
C LEU A 291 -20.45 7.26 -0.14
N PHE A 292 -20.22 7.23 1.18
CA PHE A 292 -19.89 6.02 1.92
C PHE A 292 -20.90 5.80 3.05
N CYS A 293 -21.68 4.73 2.95
CA CYS A 293 -22.66 4.32 3.95
C CYS A 293 -22.14 3.06 4.67
N ALA A 294 -21.82 3.17 5.96
CA ALA A 294 -21.40 2.01 6.76
C ALA A 294 -22.41 1.67 7.86
N THR A 295 -22.61 0.38 8.13
CA THR A 295 -23.55 -0.09 9.15
C THR A 295 -22.83 -0.79 10.31
N TYR A 296 -23.29 -0.58 11.55
CA TYR A 296 -22.74 -1.25 12.74
C TYR A 296 -23.79 -1.49 13.85
N ARG A 297 -23.39 -2.17 14.93
CA ARG A 297 -24.26 -2.68 16.00
C ARG A 297 -24.04 -1.93 17.32
N ASP A 298 -25.09 -1.74 18.11
CA ASP A 298 -25.05 -1.07 19.43
C ASP A 298 -24.25 -1.83 20.49
N LYS A 299 -24.16 -3.15 20.31
CA LYS A 299 -23.39 -4.06 21.15
C LYS A 299 -22.54 -4.91 20.23
N ILE A 300 -21.23 -4.81 20.42
CA ILE A 300 -20.22 -5.58 19.71
C ILE A 300 -19.74 -6.66 20.70
N ALA A 301 -19.64 -7.91 20.25
CA ALA A 301 -19.41 -9.04 21.15
C ALA A 301 -17.96 -9.09 21.68
N GLN A 302 -16.99 -8.69 20.86
CA GLN A 302 -15.57 -8.67 21.24
C GLN A 302 -15.14 -7.25 21.64
N PRO A 303 -14.49 -7.06 22.81
CA PRO A 303 -13.97 -5.74 23.22
C PRO A 303 -12.93 -5.15 22.26
N GLN A 304 -12.22 -6.00 21.52
CA GLN A 304 -11.19 -5.58 20.55
C GLN A 304 -11.83 -4.90 19.32
N ASP A 305 -12.84 -5.52 18.70
CA ASP A 305 -13.61 -4.93 17.59
C ASP A 305 -14.25 -3.59 18.00
N GLU A 306 -14.77 -3.50 19.24
CA GLU A 306 -15.35 -2.25 19.75
C GLU A 306 -14.29 -1.15 19.89
N ALA A 307 -13.12 -1.46 20.45
CA ALA A 307 -12.01 -0.51 20.55
C ALA A 307 -11.53 -0.06 19.16
N GLN A 308 -11.38 -1.00 18.22
CA GLN A 308 -10.95 -0.76 16.84
C GLN A 308 -11.93 0.18 16.11
N LEU A 309 -13.24 -0.07 16.19
CA LEU A 309 -14.25 0.80 15.56
C LEU A 309 -14.31 2.19 16.23
N ARG A 310 -14.23 2.27 17.57
CA ARG A 310 -14.19 3.55 18.30
C ARG A 310 -12.98 4.40 17.89
N GLN A 311 -11.80 3.79 17.79
CA GLN A 311 -10.58 4.45 17.31
C GLN A 311 -10.76 4.96 15.87
N TRP A 312 -11.23 4.10 14.96
CA TRP A 312 -11.47 4.46 13.56
C TRP A 312 -12.46 5.63 13.42
N LYS A 313 -13.58 5.62 14.16
CA LYS A 313 -14.53 6.74 14.21
C LYS A 313 -13.90 8.04 14.72
N SER A 314 -13.05 7.99 15.75
CA SER A 314 -12.32 9.18 16.25
C SER A 314 -11.42 9.76 15.16
N THR A 315 -10.58 8.91 14.56
CA THR A 315 -9.63 9.34 13.51
C THR A 315 -10.34 9.83 12.24
N LEU A 316 -11.55 9.34 11.95
CA LEU A 316 -12.40 9.85 10.88
C LEU A 316 -12.92 11.27 11.22
N ALA A 317 -13.46 11.47 12.42
CA ALA A 317 -13.99 12.76 12.89
C ALA A 317 -12.91 13.84 13.10
N GLU A 318 -11.66 13.44 13.38
CA GLU A 318 -10.50 14.35 13.42
C GLU A 318 -10.05 14.83 12.03
N ARG A 319 -10.35 14.07 10.96
CA ARG A 319 -9.82 14.29 9.60
C ARG A 319 -10.86 14.76 8.58
N LEU A 320 -12.15 14.53 8.83
CA LEU A 320 -13.25 15.02 8.01
C LEU A 320 -14.02 16.13 8.75
N PRO A 321 -14.40 17.23 8.07
CA PRO A 321 -15.28 18.24 8.66
C PRO A 321 -16.60 17.62 9.16
N PRO A 322 -17.12 18.02 10.33
CA PRO A 322 -18.28 17.37 10.94
C PRO A 322 -19.56 17.44 10.09
N HIS A 323 -19.69 18.42 9.20
CA HIS A 323 -20.80 18.52 8.24
C HIS A 323 -20.77 17.47 7.12
N ARG A 324 -19.75 16.59 7.07
CA ARG A 324 -19.61 15.48 6.12
C ARG A 324 -19.84 14.11 6.75
N ILE A 325 -20.12 14.04 8.05
CA ILE A 325 -20.37 12.80 8.78
C ILE A 325 -21.79 12.87 9.36
N HIS A 326 -22.66 11.99 8.88
CA HIS A 326 -24.07 11.92 9.26
C HIS A 326 -24.30 10.63 10.05
N GLU A 327 -24.56 10.72 11.35
CA GLU A 327 -24.85 9.54 12.18
C GLU A 327 -26.36 9.31 12.27
N ILE A 328 -26.80 8.08 11.97
CA ILE A 328 -28.20 7.65 12.02
C ILE A 328 -28.30 6.52 13.04
N HIS A 329 -29.04 6.71 14.13
CA HIS A 329 -29.33 5.66 15.11
C HIS A 329 -30.71 5.05 14.82
N LEU A 330 -30.76 3.76 14.47
CA LEU A 330 -31.99 3.04 14.22
C LEU A 330 -32.45 2.27 15.46
N GLU A 331 -33.41 2.86 16.15
CA GLU A 331 -34.20 2.20 17.18
C GLU A 331 -35.19 1.18 16.57
N ASN A 332 -35.65 0.23 17.37
CA ASN A 332 -36.78 -0.64 17.02
C ASN A 332 -38.07 0.19 16.81
N LEU A 333 -39.01 -0.33 16.01
CA LEU A 333 -40.26 0.36 15.71
C LEU A 333 -41.15 0.49 16.95
N ASN A 334 -41.65 1.70 17.22
CA ASN A 334 -42.65 1.94 18.26
C ASN A 334 -44.04 1.41 17.84
N LEU A 335 -45.00 1.40 18.77
CA LEU A 335 -46.34 0.86 18.52
C LEU A 335 -47.06 1.51 17.31
N PRO A 336 -47.11 2.85 17.17
CA PRO A 336 -47.61 3.48 15.94
C PRO A 336 -46.92 2.99 14.66
N GLN A 337 -45.60 2.85 14.66
CA GLN A 337 -44.84 2.39 13.49
C GLN A 337 -45.10 0.91 13.15
N VAL A 338 -45.28 0.04 14.14
CA VAL A 338 -45.67 -1.37 13.92
C VAL A 338 -47.12 -1.48 13.43
N THR A 339 -48.02 -0.66 13.97
CA THR A 339 -49.40 -0.56 13.47
C THR A 339 -49.41 -0.12 12.00
N GLN A 340 -48.59 0.86 11.64
CA GLN A 340 -48.45 1.35 10.27
C GLN A 340 -47.83 0.32 9.31
N LEU A 341 -46.81 -0.42 9.76
CA LEU A 341 -46.21 -1.54 9.03
C LEU A 341 -47.26 -2.62 8.69
N LEU A 342 -48.05 -3.03 9.69
CA LEU A 342 -49.10 -4.03 9.49
C LEU A 342 -50.23 -3.49 8.59
N ALA A 343 -50.66 -2.24 8.78
CA ALA A 343 -51.65 -1.57 7.94
C ALA A 343 -51.24 -1.55 6.45
N ASN A 344 -50.00 -1.09 6.18
CA ASN A 344 -49.45 -1.01 4.83
C ASN A 344 -49.34 -2.39 4.17
N SER A 345 -49.06 -3.44 4.96
CA SER A 345 -48.92 -4.83 4.50
C SER A 345 -50.27 -5.47 4.19
N MET A 346 -51.30 -5.16 4.98
CA MET A 346 -52.67 -5.62 4.80
C MET A 346 -53.43 -4.88 3.69
N GLY A 347 -52.89 -3.75 3.20
CA GLY A 347 -53.49 -2.95 2.13
C GLY A 347 -54.38 -1.80 2.60
N TYR A 348 -54.33 -1.42 3.87
CA TYR A 348 -55.04 -0.24 4.39
C TYR A 348 -54.31 1.04 3.96
N ASP A 349 -54.94 1.82 3.07
CA ASP A 349 -54.31 2.97 2.44
C ASP A 349 -54.37 4.22 3.35
N CYS A 350 -53.23 4.61 3.93
CA CYS A 350 -53.15 5.64 4.98
C CYS A 350 -52.87 7.05 4.47
N HIS A 351 -52.74 7.25 3.15
CA HIS A 351 -52.24 8.49 2.54
C HIS A 351 -53.29 9.61 2.38
N ASN A 352 -54.02 9.95 3.46
CA ASN A 352 -54.79 11.19 3.55
C ASN A 352 -54.01 12.26 4.36
N PRO A 353 -53.53 13.37 3.73
CA PRO A 353 -52.75 14.40 4.42
C PRO A 353 -53.48 15.20 5.51
N GLN A 354 -54.77 14.96 5.75
CA GLN A 354 -55.56 15.61 6.80
C GLN A 354 -55.67 14.81 8.11
N CYS A 355 -54.88 13.74 8.30
CA CYS A 355 -54.88 12.95 9.53
C CYS A 355 -54.02 13.59 10.64
N PRO A 356 -54.60 14.09 11.76
CA PRO A 356 -53.86 14.89 12.73
C PRO A 356 -53.19 14.04 13.81
N ILE A 357 -51.93 13.64 13.61
CA ILE A 357 -51.10 13.03 14.66
C ILE A 357 -50.58 14.12 15.61
N HIS A 358 -51.47 14.69 16.43
CA HIS A 358 -51.11 15.58 17.53
C HIS A 358 -51.06 14.80 18.86
N TYR A 359 -49.88 14.25 19.18
CA TYR A 359 -49.53 14.01 20.58
C TYR A 359 -49.10 15.34 21.19
N ASN A 360 -49.97 15.98 21.98
CA ASN A 360 -49.61 17.15 22.77
C ASN A 360 -49.62 16.78 24.25
N SER A 361 -48.58 17.17 24.98
CA SER A 361 -48.37 16.74 26.37
C SER A 361 -49.03 17.67 27.38
N ASN A 362 -49.63 17.07 28.41
CA ASN A 362 -50.12 17.69 29.66
C ASN A 362 -51.40 18.53 29.53
N GLN A 363 -52.49 18.05 30.13
CA GLN A 363 -53.10 18.71 31.29
C GLN A 363 -54.04 17.74 32.04
N ASP A 364 -54.41 18.13 33.26
CA ASP A 364 -55.10 17.31 34.28
C ASP A 364 -56.60 17.08 33.98
N PRO A 365 -57.24 16.08 34.62
CA PRO A 365 -58.67 15.81 34.45
C PRO A 365 -59.55 16.76 35.29
N ASP A 366 -60.77 17.02 34.82
CA ASP A 366 -62.00 17.09 35.62
C ASP A 366 -63.26 17.20 34.71
N ASP A 367 -64.43 16.91 35.29
CA ASP A 367 -65.81 17.24 34.90
C ASP A 367 -66.43 16.74 33.56
N ASP A 368 -67.19 15.65 33.71
CA ASP A 368 -68.61 15.47 33.36
C ASP A 368 -69.13 15.16 31.94
N GLU A 369 -70.27 14.46 31.96
CA GLU A 369 -71.01 13.88 30.84
C GLU A 369 -71.97 14.88 30.17
N GLN A 370 -72.11 14.80 28.84
CA GLN A 370 -73.40 14.41 28.23
C GLN A 370 -73.33 14.16 26.72
N GLU A 371 -74.21 13.28 26.24
CA GLU A 371 -74.32 12.87 24.84
C GLU A 371 -75.06 13.90 23.97
N GLN A 372 -74.69 14.04 22.69
CA GLN A 372 -75.63 13.74 21.59
C GLN A 372 -74.98 13.68 20.19
N SER A 373 -74.90 12.46 19.67
CA SER A 373 -75.06 12.04 18.26
C SER A 373 -74.89 13.06 17.10
N THR A 374 -73.97 12.78 16.17
CA THR A 374 -74.36 12.62 14.74
C THR A 374 -73.35 11.82 13.90
N SER A 375 -73.82 10.69 13.37
CA SER A 375 -73.35 9.87 12.23
C SER A 375 -72.03 10.18 11.48
N ASN A 376 -71.21 9.13 11.38
CA ASN A 376 -70.39 8.72 10.22
C ASN A 376 -69.33 9.68 9.63
N ASN A 377 -68.06 9.35 9.90
CA ASN A 377 -67.08 9.13 8.83
C ASN A 377 -66.00 8.14 9.28
N ASN A 378 -65.84 7.02 8.57
CA ASN A 378 -64.87 5.97 8.91
C ASN A 378 -63.45 6.41 8.53
N ASN A 379 -62.64 6.85 9.51
CA ASN A 379 -61.21 7.12 9.33
C ASN A 379 -60.37 6.94 10.62
N THR A 380 -60.79 6.04 11.51
CA THR A 380 -59.93 5.51 12.59
C THR A 380 -59.30 4.19 12.13
N PRO A 381 -58.04 3.89 12.46
CA PRO A 381 -57.51 2.53 12.34
C PRO A 381 -58.41 1.55 13.10
N ASP A 382 -58.58 0.33 12.58
CA ASP A 382 -59.34 -0.71 13.27
C ASP A 382 -58.71 -0.97 14.66
N PRO A 383 -59.47 -0.86 15.78
CA PRO A 383 -58.98 -1.20 17.11
C PRO A 383 -58.40 -2.62 17.19
N SER A 384 -58.88 -3.55 16.37
CA SER A 384 -58.34 -4.92 16.29
C SER A 384 -56.90 -4.97 15.76
N LEU A 385 -56.52 -4.01 14.90
CA LEU A 385 -55.19 -3.89 14.30
C LEU A 385 -54.19 -3.24 15.27
N GLU A 386 -54.60 -2.25 16.06
CA GLU A 386 -53.74 -1.70 17.11
C GLU A 386 -53.52 -2.72 18.24
N LEU A 387 -54.57 -3.48 18.61
CA LEU A 387 -54.44 -4.60 19.55
C LEU A 387 -53.50 -5.70 19.01
N LEU A 388 -53.56 -6.01 17.70
CA LEU A 388 -52.61 -6.91 17.06
C LEU A 388 -51.18 -6.35 17.13
N ALA A 389 -50.98 -5.09 16.77
CA ALA A 389 -49.68 -4.41 16.85
C ALA A 389 -49.12 -4.40 18.28
N ARG A 390 -49.95 -4.22 19.32
CA ARG A 390 -49.55 -4.35 20.73
C ARG A 390 -49.02 -5.73 21.07
N VAL A 391 -49.65 -6.80 20.58
CA VAL A 391 -49.18 -8.19 20.76
C VAL A 391 -47.83 -8.40 20.07
N PHE A 392 -47.67 -7.91 18.83
CA PHE A 392 -46.41 -7.97 18.09
C PHE A 392 -45.29 -7.18 18.78
N CYS A 393 -45.51 -5.90 19.13
CA CYS A 393 -44.54 -5.07 19.84
C CYS A 393 -44.08 -5.72 21.15
N LYS A 394 -44.98 -6.36 21.90
CA LYS A 394 -44.66 -6.95 23.22
C LYS A 394 -43.61 -8.06 23.14
N GLN A 395 -43.68 -8.95 22.13
CA GLN A 395 -42.71 -10.04 22.00
C GLN A 395 -41.48 -9.67 21.15
N THR A 396 -41.67 -8.93 20.05
CA THR A 396 -40.58 -8.55 19.13
C THR A 396 -39.75 -7.37 19.63
N LYS A 397 -40.24 -6.66 20.66
CA LYS A 397 -39.75 -5.35 21.12
C LYS A 397 -39.65 -4.32 19.98
N GLY A 398 -40.50 -4.44 18.96
CA GLY A 398 -40.56 -3.56 17.79
C GLY A 398 -39.57 -3.87 16.67
N ASN A 399 -38.78 -4.95 16.75
CA ASN A 399 -37.75 -5.22 15.76
C ASN A 399 -38.34 -5.73 14.43
N PRO A 400 -38.12 -5.07 13.28
CA PRO A 400 -38.71 -5.44 11.98
C PRO A 400 -38.48 -6.89 11.55
N PHE A 401 -37.26 -7.40 11.69
CA PHE A 401 -36.95 -8.79 11.32
C PHE A 401 -37.72 -9.79 12.19
N PHE A 402 -37.82 -9.54 13.50
CA PHE A 402 -38.63 -10.39 14.40
C PHE A 402 -40.14 -10.24 14.17
N ILE A 403 -40.61 -9.10 13.64
CA ILE A 403 -42.01 -8.92 13.23
C ILE A 403 -42.32 -9.73 11.97
N ALA A 404 -41.43 -9.73 10.97
CA ALA A 404 -41.56 -10.57 9.77
C ALA A 404 -41.66 -12.06 10.14
N GLN A 405 -40.67 -12.58 10.88
CA GLN A 405 -40.63 -13.97 11.31
C GLN A 405 -41.87 -14.39 12.14
N LEU A 406 -42.50 -13.45 12.86
CA LEU A 406 -43.73 -13.71 13.61
C LEU A 406 -44.99 -13.66 12.71
N VAL A 407 -45.03 -12.76 11.71
CA VAL A 407 -46.08 -12.74 10.68
C VAL A 407 -46.06 -14.02 9.86
N ASP A 408 -44.89 -14.43 9.36
CA ASP A 408 -44.75 -15.58 8.47
C ASP A 408 -45.18 -16.88 9.18
N ASN A 409 -44.86 -17.01 10.47
CA ASN A 409 -45.31 -18.11 11.33
C ASN A 409 -46.84 -18.09 11.56
N LEU A 410 -47.43 -16.93 11.84
CA LEU A 410 -48.88 -16.80 12.06
C LEU A 410 -49.69 -16.97 10.76
N TYR A 411 -49.13 -16.63 9.60
CA TYR A 411 -49.70 -16.94 8.30
C TYR A 411 -49.60 -18.44 7.98
N ALA A 412 -48.40 -19.04 8.09
CA ALA A 412 -48.19 -20.46 7.82
C ALA A 412 -48.99 -21.40 8.75
N THR A 413 -49.33 -20.95 9.96
CA THR A 413 -50.20 -21.68 10.90
C THR A 413 -51.69 -21.29 10.81
N ASN A 414 -52.10 -20.55 9.77
CA ASN A 414 -53.48 -20.08 9.53
C ASN A 414 -54.11 -19.31 10.71
N ALA A 415 -53.30 -18.57 11.49
CA ALA A 415 -53.77 -17.65 12.52
C ALA A 415 -54.11 -16.24 11.97
N ILE A 416 -53.51 -15.87 10.83
CA ILE A 416 -53.88 -14.71 10.02
C ILE A 416 -54.31 -15.25 8.66
N THR A 417 -55.57 -15.03 8.27
CA THR A 417 -56.18 -15.62 7.07
C THR A 417 -56.80 -14.55 6.17
N TRP A 418 -56.82 -14.79 4.87
CA TRP A 418 -57.53 -13.93 3.93
C TRP A 418 -58.98 -14.40 3.80
N ASN A 419 -59.93 -13.47 3.94
CA ASN A 419 -61.35 -13.75 3.80
C ASN A 419 -61.87 -13.25 2.44
N ASP A 420 -62.01 -14.17 1.49
CA ASP A 420 -62.49 -13.89 0.13
C ASP A 420 -63.92 -13.31 0.07
N ALA A 421 -64.73 -13.44 1.13
CA ALA A 421 -66.09 -12.92 1.16
C ALA A 421 -66.18 -11.41 1.51
N CYS A 422 -65.16 -10.85 2.16
CA CYS A 422 -65.07 -9.41 2.46
C CYS A 422 -63.81 -8.74 1.87
N HIS A 423 -62.93 -9.48 1.22
CA HIS A 423 -61.63 -9.03 0.70
C HIS A 423 -60.76 -8.33 1.76
N GLN A 424 -60.71 -8.91 2.96
CA GLN A 424 -59.93 -8.40 4.09
C GLN A 424 -59.18 -9.53 4.80
N TRP A 425 -58.11 -9.16 5.51
CA TRP A 425 -57.40 -10.04 6.43
C TRP A 425 -58.17 -10.18 7.73
N THR A 426 -58.33 -11.42 8.22
CA THR A 426 -59.04 -11.77 9.45
C THR A 426 -58.16 -12.56 10.41
N TRP A 427 -58.28 -12.27 11.72
CA TRP A 427 -57.52 -12.89 12.79
C TRP A 427 -58.33 -12.97 14.10
N GLU A 428 -58.06 -13.96 14.94
CA GLU A 428 -58.59 -14.04 16.30
C GLU A 428 -57.54 -13.59 17.32
N LEU A 429 -57.78 -12.46 17.99
CA LEU A 429 -56.81 -11.86 18.92
C LEU A 429 -56.45 -12.76 20.10
N ASP A 430 -57.39 -13.56 20.61
CA ASP A 430 -57.13 -14.48 21.72
C ASP A 430 -56.31 -15.70 21.29
N ASP A 431 -56.55 -16.27 20.10
CA ASP A 431 -55.74 -17.36 19.58
C ASP A 431 -54.33 -16.91 19.19
N ILE A 432 -54.19 -15.76 18.50
CA ILE A 432 -52.88 -15.15 18.29
C ILE A 432 -52.20 -14.92 19.64
N SER A 433 -52.87 -14.28 20.60
CA SER A 433 -52.28 -14.05 21.93
C SER A 433 -51.94 -15.35 22.67
N ARG A 434 -52.63 -16.47 22.42
CA ARG A 434 -52.36 -17.79 23.00
C ARG A 434 -51.08 -18.39 22.40
N ARG A 435 -51.00 -18.49 21.05
CA ARG A 435 -49.82 -18.98 20.31
C ARG A 435 -48.58 -18.11 20.61
N VAL A 436 -48.75 -16.80 20.64
CA VAL A 436 -47.68 -15.81 20.87
C VAL A 436 -47.21 -15.78 22.33
N ARG A 437 -48.07 -16.10 23.31
CA ARG A 437 -47.66 -16.27 24.72
C ARG A 437 -46.83 -17.54 24.97
N GLN A 438 -46.93 -18.55 24.10
CA GLN A 438 -46.13 -19.79 24.18
C GLN A 438 -44.74 -19.66 23.51
N SER A 439 -44.41 -18.48 22.95
CA SER A 439 -43.14 -18.21 22.25
C SER A 439 -42.19 -17.32 23.06
N PRO A 440 -40.94 -17.75 23.37
CA PRO A 440 -39.97 -16.98 24.15
C PRO A 440 -39.25 -15.88 23.32
N GLN A 441 -38.38 -15.08 23.97
CA GLN A 441 -37.70 -13.93 23.35
C GLN A 441 -36.63 -14.32 22.31
N VAL A 442 -36.30 -13.37 21.42
CA VAL A 442 -35.94 -13.71 20.04
C VAL A 442 -34.47 -14.05 19.78
N VAL A 443 -33.53 -13.70 20.67
CA VAL A 443 -32.19 -14.33 20.65
C VAL A 443 -32.34 -15.82 20.93
N THR A 444 -33.15 -16.16 21.93
CA THR A 444 -33.54 -17.53 22.25
C THR A 444 -34.42 -18.18 21.18
N VAL A 445 -34.98 -17.44 20.21
CA VAL A 445 -35.71 -18.03 19.07
C VAL A 445 -34.75 -18.52 18.00
N VAL A 446 -33.67 -17.78 17.69
CA VAL A 446 -32.65 -18.29 16.75
C VAL A 446 -31.96 -19.52 17.35
N SER A 447 -31.53 -19.46 18.61
CA SER A 447 -30.99 -20.63 19.32
C SER A 447 -32.00 -21.79 19.35
N LYS A 448 -33.25 -21.59 19.80
CA LYS A 448 -34.28 -22.65 19.82
C LYS A 448 -34.72 -23.14 18.44
N ARG A 449 -34.43 -22.42 17.35
CA ARG A 449 -34.67 -22.89 15.98
C ARG A 449 -33.51 -23.77 15.49
N LEU A 450 -32.28 -23.43 15.88
CA LEU A 450 -31.08 -24.25 15.68
C LEU A 450 -31.11 -25.54 16.55
N GLU A 451 -31.46 -25.44 17.84
CA GLU A 451 -31.70 -26.56 18.77
C GLU A 451 -32.82 -27.52 18.31
N ARG A 452 -33.61 -27.14 17.30
CA ARG A 452 -34.70 -27.94 16.70
C ARG A 452 -34.38 -28.47 15.30
N LEU A 453 -33.21 -28.15 14.75
CA LEU A 453 -32.78 -28.74 13.49
C LEU A 453 -32.45 -30.23 13.69
N PRO A 454 -32.60 -31.06 12.64
CA PRO A 454 -31.98 -32.39 12.58
C PRO A 454 -30.48 -32.33 12.89
N HIS A 455 -29.93 -33.43 13.38
CA HIS A 455 -28.54 -33.53 13.85
C HIS A 455 -27.54 -32.98 12.83
N ASP A 456 -27.57 -33.54 11.63
CA ASP A 456 -26.79 -33.17 10.45
C ASP A 456 -26.84 -31.67 10.16
N MET A 457 -28.04 -31.08 10.09
CA MET A 457 -28.23 -29.66 9.79
C MET A 457 -27.62 -28.76 10.87
N LEU A 458 -27.71 -29.15 12.15
CA LEU A 458 -27.07 -28.42 13.23
C LEU A 458 -25.54 -28.63 13.24
N GLY A 459 -25.06 -29.84 12.94
CA GLY A 459 -23.65 -30.18 12.80
C GLY A 459 -22.98 -29.39 11.68
N ILE A 460 -23.60 -29.33 10.50
CA ILE A 460 -23.15 -28.51 9.36
C ILE A 460 -23.04 -27.04 9.76
N LEU A 461 -24.06 -26.48 10.42
CA LEU A 461 -24.02 -25.06 10.83
C LEU A 461 -22.96 -24.81 11.92
N LYS A 462 -22.74 -25.74 12.86
CA LYS A 462 -21.65 -25.63 13.85
C LYS A 462 -20.29 -25.65 13.16
N LEU A 463 -20.03 -26.65 12.32
CA LEU A 463 -18.78 -26.81 11.57
C LEU A 463 -18.50 -25.62 10.65
N ALA A 464 -19.46 -25.23 9.83
CA ALA A 464 -19.40 -24.02 9.01
C ALA A 464 -19.08 -22.78 9.85
N SER A 465 -19.69 -22.66 11.04
CA SER A 465 -19.45 -21.53 11.94
C SER A 465 -18.06 -21.52 12.60
N CYS A 466 -17.23 -22.56 12.42
CA CYS A 466 -15.80 -22.53 12.74
C CYS A 466 -14.95 -22.18 11.50
N LEU A 467 -15.35 -22.65 10.31
CA LEU A 467 -14.64 -22.43 9.04
C LEU A 467 -14.64 -20.96 8.58
N GLY A 468 -15.72 -20.23 8.86
CA GLY A 468 -15.88 -18.81 8.50
C GLY A 468 -17.33 -18.48 8.12
N SER A 469 -17.59 -17.26 7.63
CA SER A 469 -18.94 -16.98 7.11
C SER A 469 -19.23 -17.66 5.75
N ARG A 470 -18.16 -18.06 5.04
CA ARG A 470 -18.17 -18.81 3.78
C ARG A 470 -17.38 -20.09 3.93
N PHE A 471 -17.74 -21.11 3.16
CA PHE A 471 -17.06 -22.42 3.13
C PHE A 471 -17.36 -23.13 1.80
N THR A 472 -16.57 -24.14 1.47
CA THR A 472 -16.77 -25.02 0.30
C THR A 472 -17.42 -26.34 0.73
N LEU A 473 -18.16 -26.99 -0.18
CA LEU A 473 -18.69 -28.34 0.00
C LEU A 473 -17.59 -29.30 0.47
N ALA A 474 -16.45 -29.29 -0.22
CA ALA A 474 -15.28 -30.10 0.11
C ALA A 474 -14.76 -29.85 1.55
N SER A 475 -14.71 -28.58 2.00
CA SER A 475 -14.26 -28.24 3.38
C SER A 475 -15.21 -28.73 4.47
N VAL A 476 -16.50 -28.88 4.16
CA VAL A 476 -17.49 -29.48 5.10
C VAL A 476 -17.45 -31.00 5.00
N GLN A 477 -17.37 -31.59 3.80
CA GLN A 477 -17.20 -33.03 3.58
C GLN A 477 -15.98 -33.59 4.33
N ALA A 478 -14.82 -32.93 4.22
CA ALA A 478 -13.60 -33.34 4.89
C ALA A 478 -13.72 -33.36 6.43
N CYS A 479 -14.56 -32.49 6.99
CA CYS A 479 -14.76 -32.35 8.43
C CYS A 479 -16.08 -32.95 8.95
N GLN A 480 -16.85 -33.66 8.10
CA GLN A 480 -18.24 -34.04 8.40
C GLN A 480 -18.38 -35.01 9.59
N SER A 481 -17.32 -35.78 9.86
CA SER A 481 -17.22 -36.70 11.00
C SER A 481 -17.22 -36.00 12.36
N ILE A 482 -16.78 -34.74 12.46
CA ILE A 482 -16.66 -33.99 13.73
C ILE A 482 -18.02 -33.80 14.43
N PHE A 483 -19.12 -33.80 13.67
CA PHE A 483 -20.49 -33.73 14.20
C PHE A 483 -21.39 -34.84 13.62
N GLU A 484 -20.81 -35.99 13.27
CA GLU A 484 -21.54 -37.19 12.80
C GLU A 484 -22.66 -36.85 11.78
N ILE A 485 -22.29 -36.18 10.70
CA ILE A 485 -23.21 -35.72 9.65
C ILE A 485 -23.39 -36.83 8.60
N ASP A 486 -24.52 -37.53 8.64
CA ASP A 486 -24.81 -38.65 7.74
C ASP A 486 -25.26 -38.20 6.33
N VAL A 487 -26.16 -37.22 6.25
CA VAL A 487 -26.88 -36.83 5.01
C VAL A 487 -26.56 -35.38 4.63
N LEU A 488 -25.31 -35.15 4.22
CA LEU A 488 -24.79 -33.81 3.95
C LEU A 488 -25.52 -33.05 2.84
N ASP A 489 -25.65 -33.61 1.63
CA ASP A 489 -26.13 -32.86 0.45
C ASP A 489 -27.60 -32.45 0.60
N GLU A 490 -28.49 -33.36 1.03
CA GLU A 490 -29.89 -33.03 1.30
C GLU A 490 -30.01 -32.02 2.46
N SER A 491 -29.17 -32.14 3.49
CA SER A 491 -29.14 -31.18 4.60
C SER A 491 -28.66 -29.80 4.16
N LEU A 492 -27.68 -29.69 3.26
CA LEU A 492 -27.26 -28.42 2.68
C LEU A 492 -28.35 -27.77 1.82
N GLU A 493 -29.07 -28.55 1.00
CA GLU A 493 -30.22 -28.04 0.26
C GLU A 493 -31.34 -27.58 1.21
N LEU A 494 -31.66 -28.34 2.25
CA LEU A 494 -32.68 -28.00 3.24
C LEU A 494 -32.29 -26.79 4.10
N LEU A 495 -31.01 -26.61 4.43
CA LEU A 495 -30.48 -25.42 5.09
C LEU A 495 -30.55 -24.17 4.19
N CYS A 496 -30.43 -24.33 2.87
CA CYS A 496 -30.67 -23.24 1.92
C CYS A 496 -32.17 -22.94 1.77
N GLN A 497 -33.03 -23.97 1.70
CA GLN A 497 -34.50 -23.81 1.61
C GLN A 497 -35.12 -23.17 2.88
N GLN A 498 -34.44 -23.23 4.02
CA GLN A 498 -34.88 -22.68 5.31
C GLN A 498 -34.19 -21.35 5.68
N ASP A 499 -33.50 -20.68 4.75
CA ASP A 499 -32.79 -19.41 4.94
C ASP A 499 -31.74 -19.42 6.07
N PHE A 500 -31.07 -20.56 6.31
CA PHE A 500 -29.88 -20.62 7.17
C PHE A 500 -28.59 -20.37 6.38
N LEU A 501 -28.53 -20.94 5.17
CA LEU A 501 -27.43 -20.82 4.22
C LEU A 501 -27.89 -20.20 2.90
N VAL A 502 -26.92 -19.71 2.13
CA VAL A 502 -27.07 -19.28 0.73
C VAL A 502 -25.98 -19.97 -0.08
N ARG A 503 -26.38 -20.70 -1.11
CA ARG A 503 -25.47 -21.27 -2.12
C ARG A 503 -25.01 -20.15 -3.06
N LEU A 504 -23.70 -19.99 -3.23
CA LEU A 504 -23.10 -18.94 -4.07
C LEU A 504 -22.82 -19.43 -5.49
N ASP A 505 -22.36 -20.67 -5.61
CA ASP A 505 -22.15 -21.41 -6.85
C ASP A 505 -22.33 -22.92 -6.59
N ASP A 506 -21.90 -23.79 -7.51
CA ASP A 506 -22.11 -25.24 -7.35
C ASP A 506 -21.33 -25.85 -6.16
N GLU A 507 -20.29 -25.19 -5.63
CA GLU A 507 -19.45 -25.72 -4.53
C GLU A 507 -19.32 -24.79 -3.31
N GLN A 508 -19.66 -23.50 -3.42
CA GLN A 508 -19.52 -22.53 -2.33
C GLN A 508 -20.84 -22.16 -1.64
N TYR A 509 -20.77 -22.04 -0.31
CA TYR A 509 -21.89 -21.68 0.56
C TYR A 509 -21.51 -20.52 1.49
N LYS A 510 -22.52 -19.78 1.96
CA LYS A 510 -22.39 -18.68 2.92
C LYS A 510 -23.55 -18.67 3.92
N PHE A 511 -23.33 -18.25 5.16
CA PHE A 511 -24.42 -17.99 6.11
C PHE A 511 -25.36 -16.88 5.62
N PHE A 512 -26.67 -17.12 5.67
CA PHE A 512 -27.70 -16.14 5.30
C PHE A 512 -27.63 -14.87 6.16
N HIS A 513 -27.33 -15.03 7.45
CA HIS A 513 -27.13 -13.92 8.38
C HIS A 513 -26.13 -14.29 9.49
N ASP A 514 -25.23 -13.38 9.88
CA ASP A 514 -24.15 -13.70 10.82
C ASP A 514 -24.65 -13.90 12.26
N THR A 515 -25.89 -13.51 12.58
CA THR A 515 -26.54 -13.94 13.83
C THR A 515 -26.80 -15.45 13.86
N ILE A 516 -26.93 -16.11 12.71
CA ILE A 516 -27.01 -17.57 12.61
C ILE A 516 -25.63 -18.18 12.85
N GLN A 517 -24.58 -17.67 12.20
CA GLN A 517 -23.19 -18.09 12.45
C GLN A 517 -22.81 -17.93 13.94
N LEU A 518 -23.07 -16.74 14.52
CA LEU A 518 -22.86 -16.45 15.94
C LEU A 518 -23.62 -17.42 16.86
N ALA A 519 -24.89 -17.72 16.56
CA ALA A 519 -25.70 -18.61 17.38
C ALA A 519 -25.26 -20.08 17.24
N ALA A 520 -24.92 -20.54 16.03
CA ALA A 520 -24.38 -21.88 15.79
C ALA A 520 -23.05 -22.08 16.52
N TYR A 521 -22.13 -21.11 16.43
CA TYR A 521 -20.84 -21.13 17.13
C TYR A 521 -21.00 -21.11 18.65
N SER A 522 -21.89 -20.25 19.17
CA SER A 522 -22.20 -20.19 20.61
C SER A 522 -22.82 -21.49 21.14
N LEU A 523 -23.56 -22.23 20.29
CA LEU A 523 -24.18 -23.50 20.66
C LEU A 523 -23.17 -24.64 20.78
N ILE A 524 -21.95 -24.51 20.25
CA ILE A 524 -20.89 -25.53 20.39
C ILE A 524 -20.57 -25.72 21.87
N ALA A 525 -20.17 -24.63 22.55
CA ALA A 525 -19.84 -24.63 23.97
C ALA A 525 -20.98 -25.11 24.88
N THR A 526 -22.25 -24.90 24.50
CA THR A 526 -23.40 -25.36 25.30
C THR A 526 -23.80 -26.81 25.05
N THR A 527 -23.43 -27.43 23.93
CA THR A 527 -23.83 -28.82 23.62
C THR A 527 -22.96 -29.83 24.38
N THR A 528 -21.68 -29.51 24.61
CA THR A 528 -20.65 -30.38 25.21
C THR A 528 -20.81 -30.64 26.72
N CYS A 529 -21.99 -30.40 27.27
CA CYS A 529 -22.33 -30.55 28.68
C CYS A 529 -23.54 -31.48 28.91
N SER A 530 -24.04 -32.18 27.88
CA SER A 530 -25.31 -32.91 27.93
C SER A 530 -25.23 -34.44 27.79
N ASN A 531 -24.14 -35.00 27.25
CA ASN A 531 -24.18 -36.37 26.69
C ASN A 531 -23.60 -37.50 27.59
N ASN A 532 -23.31 -37.25 28.87
CA ASN A 532 -22.78 -38.26 29.81
C ASN A 532 -23.84 -38.74 30.84
N SER A 533 -24.96 -39.30 30.38
CA SER A 533 -25.88 -40.07 31.23
C SER A 533 -26.83 -40.95 30.42
N SER A 534 -27.00 -42.23 30.83
CA SER A 534 -27.78 -43.31 30.18
C SER A 534 -27.29 -43.72 28.76
N GLU A 535 -27.30 -44.98 28.35
CA GLU A 535 -27.62 -46.25 29.06
C GLU A 535 -26.75 -47.38 28.48
N GLY A 536 -26.52 -48.48 29.21
CA GLY A 536 -25.47 -49.45 28.87
C GLY A 536 -25.96 -50.82 28.40
N GLU A 537 -25.42 -51.32 27.28
CA GLU A 537 -25.47 -52.73 26.85
C GLU A 537 -24.06 -53.25 26.50
N GLN A 538 -23.84 -54.57 26.60
CA GLN A 538 -22.54 -55.21 26.37
C GLN A 538 -22.37 -55.76 24.94
N PRO A 539 -21.30 -55.40 24.22
CA PRO A 539 -20.82 -56.17 23.06
C PRO A 539 -20.00 -57.39 23.51
N GLN A 540 -20.23 -58.55 22.89
CA GLN A 540 -19.40 -59.74 23.07
C GLN A 540 -18.19 -59.72 22.13
N GLN A 541 -17.05 -60.27 22.58
CA GLN A 541 -15.87 -60.44 21.74
C GLN A 541 -16.13 -61.35 20.53
N THR A 542 -15.78 -60.89 19.33
CA THR A 542 -15.33 -61.78 18.25
C THR A 542 -14.15 -61.16 17.51
N THR A 543 -13.09 -61.93 17.34
CA THR A 543 -11.81 -61.45 16.81
C THR A 543 -11.73 -61.63 15.29
N THR A 544 -11.33 -60.60 14.57
CA THR A 544 -10.54 -60.78 13.33
C THR A 544 -9.59 -59.60 13.17
N SER A 545 -8.30 -59.88 13.01
CA SER A 545 -7.24 -58.87 12.95
C SER A 545 -6.87 -58.51 11.51
N LEU A 546 -6.48 -57.25 11.27
CA LEU A 546 -5.15 -56.88 10.73
C LEU A 546 -4.99 -55.36 10.52
N GLN A 547 -3.80 -54.84 10.89
CA GLN A 547 -3.23 -53.53 10.53
C GLN A 547 -3.81 -52.24 11.14
N GLU A 548 -3.49 -51.98 12.41
CA GLU A 548 -3.42 -50.63 13.01
C GLU A 548 -2.20 -50.59 13.95
N GLU A 549 -1.36 -49.54 13.84
CA GLU A 549 -0.21 -49.31 14.75
C GLU A 549 0.06 -47.80 14.99
N GLU A 550 -0.89 -46.92 14.63
CA GLU A 550 -0.79 -45.46 14.87
C GLU A 550 -1.69 -44.99 16.05
N ASP A 551 -2.77 -45.70 16.36
CA ASP A 551 -3.84 -45.24 17.28
C ASP A 551 -3.57 -45.47 18.80
N LYS A 552 -2.33 -45.75 19.19
CA LYS A 552 -1.98 -46.14 20.58
C LYS A 552 -1.50 -45.00 21.49
N GLU A 553 -1.47 -43.77 21.00
CA GLU A 553 -1.15 -42.58 21.81
C GLU A 553 -2.37 -41.68 22.11
N GLU A 554 -3.55 -41.94 21.50
CA GLU A 554 -4.77 -41.13 21.75
C GLU A 554 -5.54 -41.61 23.01
N GLU A 555 -5.70 -42.93 23.27
CA GLU A 555 -6.45 -43.44 24.44
C GLU A 555 -5.84 -43.11 25.84
N GLU A 556 -4.51 -42.96 25.97
CA GLU A 556 -3.88 -42.83 27.30
C GLU A 556 -3.92 -41.41 27.92
N ASN A 557 -4.41 -40.44 27.14
CA ASN A 557 -4.52 -39.02 27.52
C ASN A 557 -5.89 -38.62 28.10
N GLU A 558 -7.00 -39.26 27.68
CA GLU A 558 -8.33 -38.91 28.19
C GLU A 558 -8.51 -39.22 29.69
N SER A 559 -7.83 -40.27 30.19
CA SER A 559 -8.09 -40.82 31.54
C SER A 559 -7.48 -40.05 32.72
N LYS A 560 -7.07 -38.78 32.53
CA LYS A 560 -6.29 -38.02 33.55
C LYS A 560 -6.73 -36.57 33.78
N ILE A 561 -7.85 -36.11 33.21
CA ILE A 561 -8.35 -34.73 33.37
C ILE A 561 -9.76 -34.71 33.98
N ASP A 562 -9.84 -35.14 35.24
CA ASP A 562 -10.95 -34.83 36.15
C ASP A 562 -10.39 -34.07 37.37
N ASP A 563 -11.21 -33.21 37.98
CA ASP A 563 -10.90 -32.30 39.11
C ASP A 563 -10.08 -31.01 38.82
N ALA A 564 -10.46 -30.22 37.80
CA ALA A 564 -10.15 -28.78 37.75
C ALA A 564 -11.24 -27.91 37.09
N GLN A 565 -11.65 -26.85 37.80
CA GLN A 565 -12.46 -25.66 37.42
C GLN A 565 -13.30 -25.71 36.12
N SER A 566 -14.63 -25.66 36.28
CA SER A 566 -15.63 -25.74 35.19
C SER A 566 -15.79 -24.49 34.30
N SER A 567 -14.74 -23.68 34.15
CA SER A 567 -14.61 -22.68 33.08
C SER A 567 -13.62 -23.15 32.02
N ASP A 568 -12.47 -23.65 32.47
CA ASP A 568 -11.32 -23.98 31.63
C ASP A 568 -11.61 -25.19 30.74
N SER A 569 -12.51 -26.08 31.22
CA SER A 569 -13.12 -27.20 30.47
C SER A 569 -13.60 -26.81 29.06
N ASP A 570 -14.35 -25.72 28.95
CA ASP A 570 -15.13 -25.47 27.73
C ASP A 570 -14.33 -24.69 26.69
N ASP A 571 -13.41 -23.83 27.14
CA ASP A 571 -12.39 -23.23 26.26
C ASP A 571 -11.44 -24.32 25.72
N LEU A 572 -11.03 -25.31 26.53
CA LEU A 572 -10.18 -26.42 26.08
C LEU A 572 -10.84 -27.26 24.97
N LYS A 573 -12.15 -27.54 25.10
CA LYS A 573 -12.94 -28.26 24.08
C LYS A 573 -13.05 -27.45 22.77
N MET A 574 -13.21 -26.13 22.85
CA MET A 574 -13.20 -25.27 21.66
C MET A 574 -11.84 -25.29 20.95
N ILE A 575 -10.73 -25.26 21.70
CA ILE A 575 -9.37 -25.35 21.13
C ILE A 575 -9.15 -26.71 20.45
N GLN A 576 -9.63 -27.81 21.06
CA GLN A 576 -9.57 -29.16 20.47
C GLN A 576 -10.39 -29.25 19.17
N LEU A 577 -11.57 -28.61 19.12
CA LEU A 577 -12.39 -28.56 17.91
C LEU A 577 -11.65 -27.87 16.75
N HIS A 578 -11.04 -26.71 17.01
CA HIS A 578 -10.25 -26.00 15.99
C HIS A 578 -9.05 -26.82 15.52
N TRP A 579 -8.38 -27.54 16.44
CA TRP A 579 -7.30 -28.47 16.09
C TRP A 579 -7.79 -29.59 15.15
N ASN A 580 -8.91 -30.24 15.47
CA ASN A 580 -9.46 -31.34 14.68
C ASN A 580 -9.93 -30.87 13.29
N ILE A 581 -10.57 -29.70 13.19
CA ILE A 581 -10.89 -29.08 11.90
C ILE A 581 -9.60 -28.80 11.11
N GLY A 582 -8.58 -28.23 11.76
CA GLY A 582 -7.28 -27.96 11.17
C GLY A 582 -6.57 -29.22 10.61
N ARG A 583 -6.66 -30.36 11.31
CA ARG A 583 -6.16 -31.68 10.85
C ARG A 583 -6.82 -32.07 9.52
N LEU A 584 -8.15 -32.12 9.51
CA LEU A 584 -8.93 -32.62 8.36
C LEU A 584 -8.88 -31.69 7.13
N LEU A 585 -8.87 -30.37 7.33
CA LEU A 585 -8.62 -29.42 6.24
C LEU A 585 -7.22 -29.59 5.62
N LEU A 586 -6.21 -29.93 6.44
CA LEU A 586 -4.85 -30.18 5.95
C LEU A 586 -4.77 -31.47 5.11
N GLU A 587 -5.52 -32.50 5.48
CA GLU A 587 -5.64 -33.73 4.70
C GLU A 587 -6.34 -33.50 3.36
N LEU A 588 -7.43 -32.72 3.32
CA LEU A 588 -8.07 -32.28 2.08
C LEU A 588 -7.09 -31.56 1.14
N ILE A 589 -6.32 -30.60 1.67
CA ILE A 589 -5.27 -29.86 0.92
C ILE A 589 -4.12 -30.79 0.47
N GLN A 590 -3.93 -31.95 1.10
CA GLN A 590 -2.93 -32.95 0.69
C GLN A 590 -3.45 -33.95 -0.35
N GLN A 591 -4.77 -34.17 -0.41
CA GLN A 591 -5.43 -35.01 -1.42
C GLN A 591 -5.72 -34.25 -2.72
N GLN A 592 -5.99 -32.95 -2.64
CA GLN A 592 -6.21 -32.08 -3.80
C GLN A 592 -4.88 -31.62 -4.43
N ASP A 593 -4.59 -32.10 -5.64
CA ASP A 593 -3.45 -31.64 -6.47
C ASP A 593 -3.58 -30.15 -6.89
N GLU A 594 -4.75 -29.55 -6.66
CA GLU A 594 -5.05 -28.13 -6.89
C GLU A 594 -4.41 -27.21 -5.83
N THR A 595 -3.09 -27.06 -5.94
CA THR A 595 -2.22 -26.24 -5.06
C THR A 595 -2.53 -24.73 -4.95
N ASN A 596 -3.69 -24.27 -5.42
CA ASN A 596 -4.03 -22.86 -5.68
C ASN A 596 -5.18 -22.26 -4.85
N ASP A 597 -5.95 -23.01 -4.05
CA ASP A 597 -6.90 -22.35 -3.13
C ASP A 597 -6.16 -21.67 -1.97
N ASP A 598 -5.93 -20.36 -2.14
CA ASP A 598 -5.37 -19.49 -1.11
C ASP A 598 -6.30 -19.37 0.11
N TRP A 599 -7.62 -19.36 -0.06
CA TRP A 599 -8.58 -19.22 1.04
C TRP A 599 -8.56 -20.46 1.94
N LEU A 600 -8.73 -21.65 1.35
CA LEU A 600 -8.72 -22.92 2.08
C LEU A 600 -7.37 -23.14 2.79
N PHE A 601 -6.27 -22.75 2.13
CA PHE A 601 -4.94 -22.80 2.74
C PHE A 601 -4.80 -21.88 3.97
N PHE A 602 -5.21 -20.61 3.89
CA PHE A 602 -5.13 -19.72 5.06
C PHE A 602 -6.12 -20.14 6.16
N ALA A 603 -7.35 -20.56 5.81
CA ALA A 603 -8.32 -21.10 6.76
C ALA A 603 -7.76 -22.29 7.56
N CYS A 604 -7.14 -23.27 6.88
CA CYS A 604 -6.48 -24.40 7.53
C CYS A 604 -5.40 -23.97 8.53
N VAL A 605 -4.56 -22.98 8.17
CA VAL A 605 -3.52 -22.46 9.08
C VAL A 605 -4.13 -21.72 10.27
N ASP A 606 -5.16 -20.91 10.05
CA ASP A 606 -5.83 -20.17 11.13
C ASP A 606 -6.48 -21.14 12.14
N GLN A 607 -7.14 -22.22 11.70
CA GLN A 607 -7.69 -23.26 12.59
C GLN A 607 -6.58 -24.01 13.36
N LEU A 608 -5.48 -24.38 12.70
CA LEU A 608 -4.34 -25.04 13.36
C LEU A 608 -3.64 -24.12 14.39
N ASN A 609 -3.61 -22.81 14.14
CA ASN A 609 -3.07 -21.82 15.07
C ASN A 609 -3.98 -21.63 16.29
N LEU A 610 -5.30 -21.59 16.10
CA LEU A 610 -6.27 -21.60 17.21
C LEU A 610 -6.11 -22.87 18.07
N GLY A 611 -5.85 -24.02 17.45
CA GLY A 611 -5.63 -25.31 18.12
C GLY A 611 -4.20 -25.56 18.63
N GLN A 612 -3.27 -24.61 18.52
CA GLN A 612 -1.83 -24.93 18.45
C GLN A 612 -1.19 -25.57 19.68
N GLN A 613 -1.82 -25.51 20.85
CA GLN A 613 -1.31 -26.19 22.05
C GLN A 613 -1.16 -27.70 21.82
N PHE A 614 -2.07 -28.32 21.07
CA PHE A 614 -2.04 -29.75 20.72
C PHE A 614 -0.96 -30.10 19.69
N ALA A 615 -0.30 -29.11 19.08
CA ALA A 615 0.92 -29.33 18.33
C ALA A 615 2.14 -29.53 19.23
N ALA A 616 2.17 -28.90 20.42
CA ALA A 616 3.35 -28.75 21.27
C ALA A 616 3.91 -30.09 21.76
N ASP A 617 3.02 -31.04 22.07
CA ASP A 617 3.37 -32.35 22.62
C ASP A 617 4.00 -33.28 21.57
N SER A 618 3.76 -33.04 20.28
CA SER A 618 4.30 -33.86 19.18
C SER A 618 5.31 -33.09 18.35
N VAL A 619 6.58 -33.53 18.39
CA VAL A 619 7.68 -32.97 17.57
C VAL A 619 7.34 -32.96 16.07
N GLN A 620 6.54 -33.92 15.59
CA GLN A 620 6.07 -33.96 14.21
C GLN A 620 5.08 -32.83 13.91
N TRP A 621 4.04 -32.66 14.75
CA TRP A 621 3.03 -31.61 14.56
C TRP A 621 3.60 -30.20 14.77
N CYS A 622 4.44 -29.98 15.79
CA CYS A 622 5.27 -28.77 15.91
C CYS A 622 5.95 -28.40 14.58
N SER A 623 6.65 -29.37 13.98
CA SER A 623 7.34 -29.18 12.70
C SER A 623 6.36 -28.94 11.54
N LYS A 624 5.18 -29.57 11.54
CA LYS A 624 4.15 -29.45 10.49
C LYS A 624 3.49 -28.06 10.52
N VAL A 625 2.99 -27.63 11.68
CA VAL A 625 2.33 -26.33 11.87
C VAL A 625 3.29 -25.17 11.61
N ALA A 626 4.50 -25.20 12.18
CA ALA A 626 5.50 -24.16 11.93
C ALA A 626 5.96 -24.06 10.46
N LYS A 627 5.95 -25.17 9.69
CA LYS A 627 6.17 -25.14 8.22
C LYS A 627 5.01 -24.50 7.47
N LEU A 628 3.77 -24.74 7.90
CA LEU A 628 2.58 -24.12 7.32
C LEU A 628 2.53 -22.62 7.60
N ASN A 629 2.79 -22.21 8.85
CA ASN A 629 2.96 -20.81 9.25
C ASN A 629 4.07 -20.10 8.46
N LEU A 630 5.23 -20.73 8.28
CA LEU A 630 6.29 -20.19 7.42
C LEU A 630 5.85 -20.07 5.94
N LYS A 631 4.96 -20.93 5.44
CA LYS A 631 4.38 -20.85 4.08
C LYS A 631 3.33 -19.72 4.00
N ALA A 632 2.50 -19.55 5.02
CA ALA A 632 1.52 -18.46 5.14
C ALA A 632 2.21 -17.08 5.20
N GLY A 633 3.20 -16.91 6.09
CA GLY A 633 4.04 -15.71 6.14
C GLY A 633 4.74 -15.42 4.80
N LYS A 634 5.31 -16.45 4.14
CA LYS A 634 5.91 -16.28 2.80
C LYS A 634 4.88 -15.84 1.73
N LYS A 635 3.63 -16.33 1.75
CA LYS A 635 2.55 -15.85 0.87
C LYS A 635 2.17 -14.39 1.18
N ALA A 636 1.90 -14.07 2.46
CA ALA A 636 1.52 -12.73 2.89
C ALA A 636 2.61 -11.68 2.58
N ALA A 637 3.87 -11.97 2.88
CA ALA A 637 5.00 -11.09 2.54
C ALA A 637 5.20 -10.91 1.03
N ALA A 638 4.89 -11.92 0.20
CA ALA A 638 4.93 -11.79 -1.27
C ALA A 638 3.86 -10.82 -1.79
N LEU A 639 2.69 -10.78 -1.16
CA LEU A 639 1.62 -9.80 -1.40
C LEU A 639 1.89 -8.43 -0.73
N SER A 640 3.07 -8.23 -0.14
CA SER A 640 3.44 -7.05 0.67
C SER A 640 2.52 -6.79 1.87
N ALA A 641 1.76 -7.80 2.31
CA ALA A 641 0.94 -7.80 3.51
C ALA A 641 1.81 -8.15 4.73
N PHE A 642 2.69 -7.23 5.12
CA PHE A 642 3.68 -7.48 6.17
C PHE A 642 3.03 -7.73 7.53
N GLN A 643 1.96 -7.01 7.92
CA GLN A 643 1.32 -7.22 9.23
C GLN A 643 0.72 -8.64 9.40
N PRO A 644 -0.09 -9.19 8.47
CA PRO A 644 -0.48 -10.61 8.53
C PRO A 644 0.73 -11.56 8.46
N SER A 645 1.77 -11.22 7.68
CA SER A 645 2.99 -12.03 7.64
C SER A 645 3.72 -12.06 8.99
N SER A 646 3.63 -11.02 9.82
CA SER A 646 4.25 -10.98 11.14
C SER A 646 3.57 -11.96 12.09
N VAL A 647 2.23 -11.90 12.16
CA VAL A 647 1.40 -12.84 12.95
C VAL A 647 1.74 -14.29 12.60
N TYR A 648 1.63 -14.71 11.33
CA TYR A 648 1.94 -16.09 10.94
C TYR A 648 3.38 -16.53 11.26
N LEU A 649 4.34 -15.61 11.28
CA LEU A 649 5.72 -15.94 11.62
C LEU A 649 5.95 -16.03 13.13
N GLN A 650 5.21 -15.25 13.93
CA GLN A 650 5.21 -15.33 15.39
C GLN A 650 4.57 -16.64 15.87
N GLU A 651 3.36 -16.99 15.42
CA GLU A 651 2.70 -18.28 15.76
C GLU A 651 3.61 -19.47 15.40
N GLY A 652 4.26 -19.41 14.23
CA GLY A 652 5.23 -20.42 13.80
C GLY A 652 6.50 -20.52 14.66
N ILE A 653 6.85 -19.48 15.42
CA ILE A 653 7.98 -19.46 16.37
C ILE A 653 7.52 -19.94 17.76
N ASP A 654 6.33 -19.54 18.20
CA ASP A 654 5.76 -19.93 19.49
C ASP A 654 5.53 -21.45 19.54
N VAL A 655 4.95 -22.05 18.50
CA VAL A 655 4.81 -23.52 18.36
C VAL A 655 6.12 -24.29 18.48
N LEU A 656 7.26 -23.71 18.11
CA LEU A 656 8.57 -24.38 18.23
C LEU A 656 9.22 -24.22 19.61
N GLY A 657 8.55 -23.54 20.55
CA GLY A 657 9.10 -23.24 21.89
C GLY A 657 10.08 -22.07 21.90
N ASN A 658 9.89 -21.08 21.03
CA ASN A 658 10.73 -19.88 20.92
C ASN A 658 12.23 -20.21 20.82
N HIS A 659 13.07 -19.74 21.74
CA HIS A 659 14.53 -19.88 21.69
C HIS A 659 15.00 -21.34 21.72
N LEU A 660 14.24 -22.24 22.35
CA LEU A 660 14.57 -23.68 22.45
C LEU A 660 14.59 -24.39 21.08
N ALA A 661 13.96 -23.79 20.06
CA ALA A 661 13.93 -24.29 18.70
C ALA A 661 15.32 -24.30 18.00
N PHE A 662 16.27 -23.48 18.47
CA PHE A 662 17.63 -23.45 17.89
C PHE A 662 18.52 -24.57 18.40
N ASP A 663 18.28 -25.09 19.60
CA ASP A 663 19.03 -26.21 20.17
C ASP A 663 18.55 -27.57 19.64
N ARG A 664 17.26 -27.69 19.26
CA ARG A 664 16.69 -28.89 18.63
C ARG A 664 17.08 -28.98 17.15
N GLN A 665 17.86 -30.01 16.81
CA GLN A 665 18.37 -30.21 15.44
C GLN A 665 17.25 -30.53 14.43
N GLU A 666 16.06 -30.97 14.84
CA GLU A 666 14.89 -31.12 13.95
C GLU A 666 14.24 -29.78 13.58
N PHE A 667 14.32 -28.77 14.44
CA PHE A 667 13.67 -27.47 14.28
C PHE A 667 14.63 -26.40 13.75
N TYR A 668 15.94 -26.60 13.87
CA TYR A 668 17.00 -25.66 13.50
C TYR A 668 16.78 -24.91 12.16
N ASP A 669 16.64 -25.63 11.05
CA ASP A 669 16.49 -25.03 9.71
C ASP A 669 15.16 -24.27 9.53
N LEU A 670 14.16 -24.59 10.37
CA LEU A 670 12.84 -23.96 10.37
C LEU A 670 12.86 -22.70 11.25
N ALA A 671 13.44 -22.78 12.44
CA ALA A 671 13.66 -21.66 13.36
C ALA A 671 14.50 -20.55 12.70
N ILE A 672 15.60 -20.91 12.03
CA ILE A 672 16.43 -19.96 11.27
C ILE A 672 15.61 -19.24 10.18
N GLN A 673 14.75 -19.96 9.44
CA GLN A 673 13.95 -19.36 8.38
C GLN A 673 12.83 -18.46 8.90
N LEU A 674 12.11 -18.90 9.94
CA LEU A 674 11.04 -18.14 10.60
C LEU A 674 11.60 -16.82 11.15
N HIS A 675 12.56 -16.89 12.07
CA HIS A 675 13.14 -15.70 12.69
C HIS A 675 13.84 -14.78 11.66
N SER A 676 14.46 -15.32 10.61
CA SER A 676 15.06 -14.49 9.54
C SER A 676 14.01 -13.71 8.75
N LEU A 677 12.88 -14.33 8.41
CA LEU A 677 11.80 -13.67 7.69
C LEU A 677 11.01 -12.75 8.60
N PHE A 678 10.79 -13.13 9.86
CA PHE A 678 10.14 -12.32 10.89
C PHE A 678 10.94 -11.03 11.14
N ALA A 679 12.25 -11.14 11.36
CA ALA A 679 13.15 -9.98 11.48
C ALA A 679 13.09 -9.03 10.27
N LYS A 680 13.00 -9.55 9.03
CA LYS A 680 12.81 -8.72 7.83
C LYS A 680 11.41 -8.09 7.79
N THR A 681 10.40 -8.82 8.25
CA THR A 681 9.00 -8.38 8.27
C THR A 681 8.81 -7.25 9.29
N GLU A 682 9.37 -7.37 10.50
CA GLU A 682 9.38 -6.32 11.52
C GLU A 682 10.10 -5.04 11.08
N PHE A 683 11.20 -5.18 10.31
CA PHE A 683 11.85 -4.03 9.65
C PHE A 683 10.91 -3.32 8.66
N CYS A 684 10.01 -4.06 8.02
CA CYS A 684 8.99 -3.55 7.10
C CYS A 684 7.65 -3.22 7.80
N ILE A 685 7.56 -3.30 9.14
CA ILE A 685 6.35 -3.03 9.94
C ILE A 685 6.49 -1.80 10.84
N GLY A 686 7.65 -1.63 11.49
CA GLY A 686 7.88 -0.48 12.38
C GLY A 686 9.01 -0.70 13.37
N HIS A 687 9.23 -1.96 13.73
CA HIS A 687 9.87 -2.33 14.98
C HIS A 687 11.36 -2.59 14.76
N ILE A 688 12.10 -1.52 14.43
CA ILE A 688 13.53 -1.56 14.09
C ILE A 688 14.40 -2.24 15.17
N GLU A 689 14.05 -2.08 16.45
CA GLU A 689 14.78 -2.69 17.56
C GLU A 689 14.42 -4.18 17.78
N GLU A 690 13.17 -4.56 17.53
CA GLU A 690 12.70 -5.95 17.58
C GLU A 690 13.26 -6.76 16.41
N SER A 691 13.15 -6.21 15.20
CA SER A 691 13.86 -6.67 14.00
C SER A 691 15.37 -6.87 14.24
N ARG A 692 16.02 -5.93 14.96
CA ARG A 692 17.43 -6.04 15.35
C ARG A 692 17.67 -7.15 16.37
N ALA A 693 16.81 -7.33 17.37
CA ALA A 693 16.92 -8.40 18.34
C ALA A 693 16.77 -9.79 17.67
N LEU A 694 15.72 -9.98 16.87
CA LEU A 694 15.46 -11.20 16.09
C LEU A 694 16.61 -11.53 15.13
N ALA A 695 17.15 -10.52 14.42
CA ALA A 695 18.28 -10.73 13.53
C ALA A 695 19.58 -11.07 14.27
N ASN A 696 19.85 -10.48 15.44
CA ASN A 696 20.99 -10.85 16.28
C ASN A 696 20.87 -12.29 16.79
N LEU A 697 19.68 -12.70 17.27
CA LEU A 697 19.39 -14.05 17.72
C LEU A 697 19.70 -15.10 16.63
N VAL A 698 19.28 -14.86 15.38
CA VAL A 698 19.65 -15.73 14.24
C VAL A 698 21.15 -15.70 13.97
N VAL A 699 21.81 -14.53 14.07
CA VAL A 699 23.26 -14.41 13.87
C VAL A 699 24.05 -15.21 14.90
N GLU A 700 23.57 -15.34 16.13
CA GLU A 700 24.21 -16.12 17.19
C GLU A 700 24.10 -17.62 16.90
N HIS A 701 22.90 -18.11 16.57
CA HIS A 701 22.61 -19.55 16.40
C HIS A 701 22.94 -20.11 15.00
N ALA A 702 23.04 -19.28 13.97
CA ALA A 702 23.39 -19.70 12.61
C ALA A 702 24.78 -20.36 12.53
N LYS A 703 24.92 -21.43 11.75
CA LYS A 703 26.14 -22.23 11.59
C LYS A 703 26.92 -21.83 10.32
N THR A 704 26.24 -21.54 9.21
CA THR A 704 26.89 -21.17 7.93
C THR A 704 26.83 -19.66 7.61
N ALA A 705 27.71 -19.22 6.70
CA ALA A 705 27.69 -17.85 6.17
C ALA A 705 26.40 -17.49 5.42
N LYS A 706 25.69 -18.50 4.89
CA LYS A 706 24.47 -18.36 4.10
C LYS A 706 23.22 -18.18 4.95
N GLU A 707 23.11 -18.92 6.06
CA GLU A 707 22.10 -18.63 7.09
C GLU A 707 22.26 -17.20 7.63
N LYS A 708 23.52 -16.73 7.80
CA LYS A 708 23.81 -15.36 8.22
C LYS A 708 23.63 -14.30 7.10
N GLU A 709 23.40 -14.66 5.82
CA GLU A 709 23.18 -13.70 4.72
C GLU A 709 21.98 -12.79 5.03
N SER A 710 20.83 -13.37 5.36
CA SER A 710 19.59 -12.63 5.61
C SER A 710 19.65 -11.71 6.85
N PRO A 711 19.97 -12.21 8.07
CA PRO A 711 19.95 -11.36 9.25
C PRO A 711 21.08 -10.32 9.25
N TYR A 712 22.25 -10.58 8.64
CA TYR A 712 23.25 -9.51 8.44
C TYR A 712 22.69 -8.37 7.59
N LEU A 713 21.93 -8.66 6.52
CA LEU A 713 21.29 -7.63 5.70
C LEU A 713 20.17 -6.89 6.44
N THR A 714 19.39 -7.57 7.27
CA THR A 714 18.42 -6.93 8.17
C THR A 714 19.12 -5.98 9.15
N LEU A 715 20.17 -6.42 9.86
CA LEU A 715 20.94 -5.58 10.78
C LEU A 715 21.56 -4.35 10.09
N ILE A 716 22.16 -4.54 8.92
CA ILE A 716 22.73 -3.46 8.09
C ILE A 716 21.64 -2.44 7.69
N SER A 717 20.40 -2.92 7.45
CA SER A 717 19.24 -2.09 7.14
C SER A 717 18.71 -1.34 8.37
N CYS A 718 18.66 -1.98 9.54
CA CYS A 718 18.31 -1.34 10.82
C CYS A 718 19.32 -0.23 11.19
N TYR A 719 20.63 -0.49 11.03
CA TYR A 719 21.67 0.55 11.20
C TYR A 719 21.48 1.72 10.22
N PHE A 720 21.09 1.44 8.97
CA PHE A 720 20.80 2.49 8.00
C PHE A 720 19.55 3.29 8.39
N ALA A 721 18.46 2.66 8.84
CA ALA A 721 17.24 3.37 9.25
C ALA A 721 17.49 4.27 10.47
N SER A 722 18.08 3.73 11.55
CA SER A 722 18.21 4.37 12.86
C SER A 722 19.33 5.42 12.97
N ASN A 723 19.75 6.05 11.87
CA ASN A 723 20.87 7.02 11.78
C ASN A 723 22.25 6.49 12.24
N GLY A 724 22.41 5.16 12.37
CA GLY A 724 23.63 4.48 12.79
C GLY A 724 24.53 4.07 11.62
N ILE A 725 24.72 4.94 10.63
CA ILE A 725 25.39 4.56 9.36
C ILE A 725 26.89 4.27 9.57
N SER A 726 27.55 4.93 10.54
CA SER A 726 28.98 4.67 10.81
C SER A 726 29.17 3.32 11.49
N GLU A 727 28.28 3.01 12.43
CA GLU A 727 28.15 1.76 13.16
C GLU A 727 27.85 0.62 12.18
N GLY A 728 26.94 0.85 11.22
CA GLY A 728 26.66 -0.08 10.12
C GLY A 728 27.85 -0.30 9.16
N VAL A 729 28.63 0.74 8.84
CA VAL A 729 29.89 0.58 8.08
C VAL A 729 30.89 -0.28 8.85
N ASP A 730 31.07 0.00 10.13
CA ASP A 730 32.04 -0.70 10.96
C ASP A 730 31.60 -2.16 11.24
N PHE A 731 30.28 -2.43 11.40
CA PHE A 731 29.69 -3.77 11.39
C PHE A 731 29.94 -4.54 10.09
N CYS A 732 29.69 -3.91 8.92
CA CYS A 732 29.96 -4.54 7.62
C CYS A 732 31.44 -4.95 7.48
N LEU A 733 32.36 -4.11 7.95
CA LEU A 733 33.79 -4.37 7.90
C LEU A 733 34.17 -5.59 8.76
N ASP A 734 33.61 -5.70 9.97
CA ASP A 734 33.81 -6.88 10.85
C ASP A 734 33.22 -8.17 10.25
N ARG A 735 32.04 -8.09 9.62
CA ARG A 735 31.45 -9.24 8.93
C ARG A 735 32.29 -9.66 7.72
N LEU A 736 32.79 -8.72 6.93
CA LEU A 736 33.68 -8.99 5.80
C LEU A 736 35.01 -9.60 6.22
N GLU A 737 35.61 -9.17 7.35
CA GLU A 737 36.82 -9.81 7.88
C GLU A 737 36.55 -11.28 8.27
N SER A 738 35.40 -11.59 8.89
CA SER A 738 35.01 -12.98 9.18
C SER A 738 34.74 -13.84 7.93
N LEU A 739 34.48 -13.23 6.78
CA LEU A 739 34.33 -13.89 5.47
C LEU A 739 35.65 -13.91 4.68
N GLY A 740 36.78 -13.53 5.31
CA GLY A 740 38.10 -13.51 4.70
C GLY A 740 38.30 -12.38 3.68
N VAL A 741 37.65 -11.23 3.86
CA VAL A 741 37.80 -10.02 3.03
C VAL A 741 38.22 -8.84 3.92
N LYS A 742 39.53 -8.66 4.11
CA LYS A 742 40.07 -7.62 4.98
C LYS A 742 40.10 -6.26 4.28
N LEU A 743 39.39 -5.29 4.85
CA LEU A 743 39.32 -3.91 4.36
C LEU A 743 39.85 -2.93 5.43
N PRO A 744 40.60 -1.87 5.05
CA PRO A 744 41.06 -0.87 6.00
C PRO A 744 39.88 -0.02 6.50
N ARG A 745 39.65 0.10 7.82
CA ARG A 745 38.54 0.91 8.37
C ARG A 745 38.59 2.40 8.01
N LYS A 746 39.81 2.97 7.90
CA LYS A 746 40.09 4.37 7.56
C LYS A 746 41.34 4.47 6.65
N PRO A 747 41.25 4.18 5.35
CA PRO A 747 42.39 4.22 4.44
C PRO A 747 42.83 5.66 4.13
N SER A 748 44.13 5.87 3.96
CA SER A 748 44.67 7.17 3.58
C SER A 748 44.40 7.51 2.10
N SER A 749 44.47 8.79 1.74
CA SER A 749 44.31 9.25 0.36
C SER A 749 45.35 8.65 -0.60
N LEU A 750 46.57 8.39 -0.12
CA LEU A 750 47.62 7.68 -0.86
C LEU A 750 47.25 6.21 -1.09
N GLN A 751 46.83 5.50 -0.04
CA GLN A 751 46.37 4.10 -0.12
C GLN A 751 45.21 3.94 -1.10
N ALA A 752 44.19 4.81 -1.01
CA ALA A 752 43.05 4.81 -1.91
C ALA A 752 43.42 5.15 -3.36
N SER A 753 44.42 6.01 -3.58
CA SER A 753 44.93 6.32 -4.92
C SER A 753 45.66 5.15 -5.55
N LEU A 754 46.48 4.43 -4.78
CA LEU A 754 47.18 3.21 -5.23
C LEU A 754 46.17 2.09 -5.53
N GLU A 755 45.16 1.91 -4.69
CA GLU A 755 44.12 0.89 -4.89
C GLU A 755 43.22 1.21 -6.10
N HIS A 756 42.93 2.49 -6.36
CA HIS A 756 42.24 2.90 -7.58
C HIS A 756 43.06 2.60 -8.85
N GLN A 757 44.40 2.80 -8.82
CA GLN A 757 45.26 2.41 -9.94
C GLN A 757 45.29 0.87 -10.14
N ARG A 758 45.28 0.08 -9.05
CA ARG A 758 45.14 -1.38 -9.14
C ARG A 758 43.82 -1.80 -9.76
N LEU A 759 42.70 -1.16 -9.42
CA LEU A 759 41.40 -1.37 -10.07
C LEU A 759 41.49 -1.08 -11.58
N LEU A 760 42.04 0.08 -11.98
CA LEU A 760 42.20 0.41 -13.41
C LEU A 760 43.08 -0.60 -14.17
N LEU A 761 44.13 -1.13 -13.53
CA LEU A 761 44.96 -2.21 -14.10
C LEU A 761 44.18 -3.54 -14.22
N LEU A 762 43.35 -3.90 -13.24
CA LEU A 762 42.51 -5.11 -13.28
C LEU A 762 41.44 -5.08 -14.36
N LEU A 763 40.98 -3.88 -14.75
CA LEU A 763 39.99 -3.66 -15.82
C LEU A 763 40.61 -3.58 -17.23
N ARG A 764 41.90 -3.22 -17.33
CA ARG A 764 42.58 -2.94 -18.61
C ARG A 764 42.55 -4.17 -19.54
N GLY A 765 42.04 -3.97 -20.76
CA GLY A 765 42.00 -4.98 -21.82
C GLY A 765 40.79 -5.93 -21.78
N LYS A 766 39.89 -5.84 -20.79
CA LYS A 766 38.73 -6.73 -20.66
C LYS A 766 37.48 -6.16 -21.36
N SER A 767 37.12 -6.79 -22.48
CA SER A 767 35.92 -6.51 -23.28
C SER A 767 34.62 -6.93 -22.57
N ASN A 768 33.46 -6.44 -23.02
CA ASN A 768 32.16 -6.85 -22.45
C ASN A 768 31.95 -8.38 -22.49
N PRO A 769 32.20 -9.10 -23.61
CA PRO A 769 32.06 -10.56 -23.66
C PRO A 769 32.79 -11.31 -22.55
N PHE A 770 34.01 -10.90 -22.17
CA PHE A 770 34.77 -11.52 -21.08
C PHE A 770 34.00 -11.47 -19.74
N TRP A 771 33.35 -10.35 -19.44
CA TRP A 771 32.60 -10.17 -18.19
C TRP A 771 31.25 -10.91 -18.22
N LEU A 772 30.61 -10.96 -19.39
CA LEU A 772 29.35 -11.69 -19.61
C LEU A 772 29.53 -13.21 -19.59
N SER A 773 30.73 -13.69 -19.92
CA SER A 773 31.10 -15.11 -19.95
C SER A 773 31.74 -15.63 -18.64
N LEU A 774 31.74 -14.84 -17.56
CA LEU A 774 32.29 -15.29 -16.28
C LEU A 774 31.49 -16.50 -15.74
N PRO A 775 32.16 -17.57 -15.25
CA PRO A 775 31.50 -18.77 -14.74
C PRO A 775 30.65 -18.47 -13.51
N ARG A 776 29.67 -19.33 -13.18
CA ARG A 776 28.86 -19.16 -11.96
C ARG A 776 29.71 -19.38 -10.71
N MET A 777 29.56 -18.48 -9.75
CA MET A 777 30.22 -18.55 -8.44
C MET A 777 29.71 -19.75 -7.63
N LYS A 778 30.64 -20.59 -7.19
CA LYS A 778 30.38 -21.80 -6.39
C LYS A 778 30.64 -21.62 -4.89
N ASP A 779 31.46 -20.64 -4.54
CA ASP A 779 31.78 -20.28 -3.16
C ASP A 779 30.67 -19.38 -2.57
N GLU A 780 29.82 -19.96 -1.72
CA GLU A 780 28.73 -19.23 -1.07
C GLU A 780 29.26 -18.17 -0.08
N THR A 781 30.43 -18.39 0.54
CA THR A 781 31.07 -17.44 1.45
C THR A 781 31.47 -16.16 0.71
N LYS A 782 32.02 -16.30 -0.51
CA LYS A 782 32.34 -15.14 -1.38
C LYS A 782 31.12 -14.54 -2.05
N ALA A 783 30.04 -15.30 -2.26
CA ALA A 783 28.76 -14.73 -2.67
C ALA A 783 28.16 -13.81 -1.59
N VAL A 784 28.21 -14.24 -0.32
CA VAL A 784 27.79 -13.41 0.84
C VAL A 784 28.76 -12.24 1.07
N ALA A 785 30.07 -12.43 0.89
CA ALA A 785 31.02 -11.33 0.97
C ALA A 785 30.77 -10.27 -0.13
N LEU A 786 30.51 -10.68 -1.37
CA LEU A 786 30.10 -9.76 -2.44
C LEU A 786 28.78 -9.07 -2.13
N ARG A 787 27.83 -9.76 -1.47
CA ARG A 787 26.56 -9.20 -1.04
C ARG A 787 26.69 -8.09 0.01
N ILE A 788 27.54 -8.29 1.01
CA ILE A 788 27.84 -7.29 2.05
C ILE A 788 28.69 -6.15 1.48
N LEU A 789 29.63 -6.42 0.55
CA LEU A 789 30.34 -5.37 -0.18
C LEU A 789 29.37 -4.43 -0.91
N CYS A 790 28.30 -4.95 -1.51
CA CYS A 790 27.28 -4.13 -2.19
C CYS A 790 26.52 -3.21 -1.22
N GLU A 791 26.11 -3.68 -0.04
CA GLU A 791 25.56 -2.78 1.00
C GLU A 791 26.58 -1.75 1.47
N LEU A 792 27.82 -2.19 1.69
CA LEU A 792 28.88 -1.31 2.19
C LEU A 792 29.23 -0.19 1.19
N VAL A 793 29.00 -0.37 -0.12
CA VAL A 793 29.04 0.74 -1.08
C VAL A 793 28.01 1.80 -0.69
N LEU A 794 26.75 1.45 -0.42
CA LEU A 794 25.71 2.42 -0.07
C LEU A 794 26.07 3.21 1.20
N HIS A 795 26.40 2.52 2.29
CA HIS A 795 26.68 3.17 3.56
C HIS A 795 27.94 4.04 3.49
N ALA A 796 29.05 3.51 2.93
CA ALA A 796 30.29 4.27 2.77
C ALA A 796 30.16 5.43 1.77
N HIS A 797 29.28 5.33 0.78
CA HIS A 797 28.92 6.41 -0.14
C HIS A 797 28.14 7.52 0.57
N GLN A 798 27.21 7.15 1.46
CA GLN A 798 26.31 8.07 2.15
C GLN A 798 27.00 8.89 3.27
N ILE A 799 27.93 8.29 4.01
CA ILE A 799 28.86 9.05 4.90
C ILE A 799 30.13 9.52 4.18
N GLY A 800 30.21 9.32 2.86
CA GLY A 800 31.28 9.82 1.99
C GLY A 800 32.71 9.40 2.36
N ARG A 801 32.90 8.19 2.93
CA ARG A 801 34.22 7.54 3.10
C ARG A 801 34.79 7.13 1.72
N THR A 802 34.99 8.09 0.83
CA THR A 802 35.39 7.89 -0.58
C THR A 802 36.69 7.09 -0.76
N ALA A 803 37.63 7.24 0.17
CA ALA A 803 38.86 6.45 0.22
C ALA A 803 38.59 4.94 0.41
N LEU A 804 37.53 4.57 1.14
CA LEU A 804 37.11 3.18 1.36
C LEU A 804 36.41 2.60 0.12
N LEU A 805 35.66 3.40 -0.64
CA LEU A 805 35.02 2.96 -1.90
C LEU A 805 36.03 2.42 -2.92
N CYS A 806 37.28 2.92 -2.95
CA CYS A 806 38.35 2.34 -3.76
C CYS A 806 38.66 0.89 -3.37
N PHE A 807 38.71 0.57 -2.07
CA PHE A 807 38.98 -0.78 -1.59
C PHE A 807 37.79 -1.71 -1.78
N ILE A 808 36.57 -1.22 -1.54
CA ILE A 808 35.33 -1.98 -1.75
C ILE A 808 35.21 -2.40 -3.23
N THR A 809 35.22 -1.45 -4.16
CA THR A 809 35.07 -1.73 -5.61
C THR A 809 36.21 -2.56 -6.20
N SER A 810 37.43 -2.40 -5.69
CA SER A 810 38.57 -3.26 -6.04
C SER A 810 38.33 -4.73 -5.63
N HIS A 811 37.81 -4.99 -4.42
CA HIS A 811 37.49 -6.35 -3.98
C HIS A 811 36.27 -6.94 -4.72
N MET A 812 35.27 -6.13 -5.08
CA MET A 812 34.13 -6.57 -5.88
C MET A 812 34.57 -7.06 -7.28
N ILE A 813 35.54 -6.38 -7.91
CA ILE A 813 36.17 -6.86 -9.15
C ILE A 813 36.98 -8.14 -8.92
N ARG A 814 37.83 -8.22 -7.89
CA ARG A 814 38.63 -9.42 -7.60
C ARG A 814 37.74 -10.64 -7.40
N ILE A 815 36.76 -10.56 -6.49
CA ILE A 815 35.82 -11.66 -6.22
C ILE A 815 35.10 -12.11 -7.50
N SER A 816 34.68 -11.17 -8.36
CA SER A 816 34.00 -11.50 -9.62
C SER A 816 34.93 -12.15 -10.67
N ILE A 817 36.22 -11.85 -10.67
CA ILE A 817 37.21 -12.50 -11.55
C ILE A 817 37.61 -13.87 -10.99
N ASP A 818 37.99 -13.90 -9.71
CA ASP A 818 38.68 -15.03 -9.08
C ASP A 818 37.71 -16.17 -8.72
N TYR A 819 36.44 -15.85 -8.45
CA TYR A 819 35.39 -16.80 -8.08
C TYR A 819 34.19 -16.81 -9.05
N GLY A 820 34.14 -15.92 -10.03
CA GLY A 820 33.07 -15.83 -11.04
C GLY A 820 31.85 -15.00 -10.62
N SER A 821 30.75 -15.14 -11.36
CA SER A 821 29.53 -14.35 -11.22
C SER A 821 28.55 -14.93 -10.19
N SER A 822 28.09 -14.10 -9.24
CA SER A 822 26.97 -14.41 -8.35
C SER A 822 25.71 -13.63 -8.74
N LYS A 823 24.58 -13.89 -8.07
CA LYS A 823 23.31 -13.17 -8.23
C LYS A 823 23.42 -11.64 -8.02
N PHE A 824 24.54 -11.15 -7.50
CA PHE A 824 24.84 -9.73 -7.22
C PHE A 824 25.89 -9.09 -8.14
N THR A 825 26.49 -9.83 -9.08
CA THR A 825 27.57 -9.29 -9.93
C THR A 825 27.11 -8.13 -10.85
N ALA A 826 25.83 -8.11 -11.27
CA ALA A 826 25.26 -6.97 -11.99
C ALA A 826 25.25 -5.67 -11.17
N GLU A 827 24.72 -5.72 -9.95
CA GLU A 827 24.78 -4.59 -9.00
C GLU A 827 26.23 -4.16 -8.76
N ALA A 828 27.12 -5.12 -8.55
CA ALA A 828 28.52 -4.85 -8.31
C ALA A 828 29.16 -4.07 -9.47
N PHE A 829 28.93 -4.48 -10.71
CA PHE A 829 29.40 -3.77 -11.91
C PHE A 829 28.83 -2.35 -12.00
N ALA A 830 27.55 -2.13 -11.66
CA ALA A 830 26.98 -0.78 -11.60
C ALA A 830 27.62 0.09 -10.49
N CYS A 831 27.90 -0.47 -9.31
CA CYS A 831 28.65 0.21 -8.24
C CYS A 831 30.07 0.62 -8.69
N ILE A 832 30.75 -0.25 -9.42
CA ILE A 832 32.07 0.02 -10.00
C ILE A 832 31.96 1.12 -11.08
N GLY A 833 30.92 1.08 -11.92
CA GLY A 833 30.64 2.12 -12.92
C GLY A 833 30.40 3.50 -12.30
N ALA A 834 29.65 3.56 -11.20
CA ALA A 834 29.40 4.77 -10.42
C ALA A 834 30.71 5.33 -9.81
N HIS A 835 31.55 4.45 -9.24
CA HIS A 835 32.85 4.82 -8.69
C HIS A 835 33.81 5.36 -9.76
N LEU A 836 33.94 4.69 -10.91
CA LEU A 836 34.76 5.13 -12.05
C LEU A 836 34.30 6.48 -12.59
N SER A 837 33.00 6.67 -12.77
CA SER A 837 32.39 7.94 -13.20
C SER A 837 32.78 9.07 -12.26
N SER A 838 32.68 8.84 -10.94
CA SER A 838 33.03 9.84 -9.91
C SER A 838 34.52 10.23 -9.88
N HIS A 839 35.40 9.34 -10.36
CA HIS A 839 36.84 9.60 -10.51
C HIS A 839 37.19 10.28 -11.85
N GLY A 840 36.22 10.45 -12.74
CA GLY A 840 36.37 11.10 -14.05
C GLY A 840 36.54 10.13 -15.21
N HIS A 841 36.50 8.82 -14.98
CA HIS A 841 36.52 7.78 -16.00
C HIS A 841 35.10 7.54 -16.57
N ILE A 842 34.44 8.62 -16.98
CA ILE A 842 32.98 8.64 -17.27
C ILE A 842 32.57 7.61 -18.32
N LYS A 843 33.26 7.53 -19.47
CA LYS A 843 32.92 6.56 -20.53
C LYS A 843 33.06 5.11 -20.08
N GLU A 844 34.06 4.80 -19.25
CA GLU A 844 34.26 3.47 -18.67
C GLU A 844 33.22 3.17 -17.58
N GLY A 845 32.83 4.20 -16.81
CA GLY A 845 31.75 4.09 -15.84
C GLY A 845 30.39 3.80 -16.48
N ALA A 846 30.07 4.49 -17.58
CA ALA A 846 28.89 4.21 -18.40
C ALA A 846 28.93 2.78 -18.98
N ARG A 847 30.08 2.33 -19.52
CA ARG A 847 30.26 0.95 -19.99
C ARG A 847 29.92 -0.09 -18.92
N PHE A 848 30.35 0.13 -17.67
CA PHE A 848 30.03 -0.75 -16.55
C PHE A 848 28.56 -0.67 -16.08
N GLY A 849 27.90 0.48 -16.27
CA GLY A 849 26.45 0.60 -16.10
C GLY A 849 25.67 -0.23 -17.12
N SER A 850 25.93 -0.05 -18.42
CA SER A 850 25.26 -0.82 -19.48
C SER A 850 25.56 -2.33 -19.40
N LEU A 851 26.78 -2.71 -19.01
CA LEU A 851 27.15 -4.12 -18.77
C LEU A 851 26.33 -4.76 -17.64
N ALA A 852 25.98 -4.00 -16.59
CA ALA A 852 25.11 -4.47 -15.52
C ALA A 852 23.67 -4.72 -16.01
N GLU A 853 23.16 -3.91 -16.94
CA GLU A 853 21.86 -4.13 -17.57
C GLU A 853 21.88 -5.28 -18.58
N GLU A 854 22.98 -5.43 -19.33
CA GLU A 854 23.20 -6.51 -20.31
C GLU A 854 23.14 -7.89 -19.64
N LEU A 855 23.64 -8.03 -18.41
CA LEU A 855 23.52 -9.26 -17.61
C LEU A 855 22.07 -9.67 -17.33
N PHE A 856 21.09 -8.74 -17.30
CA PHE A 856 19.67 -9.09 -17.08
C PHE A 856 19.02 -9.85 -18.24
N GLN A 857 19.66 -9.91 -19.40
CA GLN A 857 19.23 -10.77 -20.50
C GLN A 857 19.45 -12.26 -20.17
N GLN A 858 20.38 -12.59 -19.25
CA GLN A 858 20.57 -13.94 -18.75
C GLN A 858 19.62 -14.22 -17.59
N SER A 859 18.87 -15.33 -17.65
CA SER A 859 17.81 -15.68 -16.69
C SER A 859 18.26 -15.71 -15.22
N PHE A 860 19.54 -16.01 -14.96
CA PHE A 860 20.14 -16.03 -13.63
C PHE A 860 20.07 -14.68 -12.88
N PHE A 861 20.16 -13.55 -13.60
CA PHE A 861 20.07 -12.19 -13.03
C PHE A 861 18.67 -11.58 -13.17
N ASN A 862 17.74 -12.25 -13.87
CA ASN A 862 16.44 -11.70 -14.28
C ASN A 862 15.38 -11.70 -13.15
N ARG A 863 15.76 -11.42 -11.90
CA ARG A 863 14.84 -11.32 -10.74
C ARG A 863 14.62 -9.87 -10.30
N LYS A 864 13.37 -9.47 -10.04
CA LYS A 864 12.96 -8.10 -9.64
C LYS A 864 13.90 -7.50 -8.57
N GLN A 865 14.12 -8.24 -7.47
CA GLN A 865 14.97 -7.86 -6.33
C GLN A 865 16.36 -7.33 -6.72
N TYR A 866 17.05 -7.96 -7.68
CA TYR A 866 18.42 -7.58 -8.05
C TYR A 866 18.43 -6.46 -9.09
N LYS A 867 17.41 -6.39 -9.95
CA LYS A 867 17.23 -5.27 -10.90
C LYS A 867 17.06 -3.95 -10.17
N GLY A 868 16.15 -3.88 -9.20
CA GLY A 868 15.85 -2.64 -8.48
C GLY A 868 17.09 -2.02 -7.83
N ARG A 869 17.86 -2.83 -7.09
CA ARG A 869 19.08 -2.40 -6.39
C ARG A 869 20.20 -2.00 -7.35
N THR A 870 20.27 -2.62 -8.53
CA THR A 870 21.22 -2.27 -9.60
C THR A 870 20.86 -0.94 -10.29
N TYR A 871 19.58 -0.69 -10.59
CA TYR A 871 19.16 0.52 -11.31
C TYR A 871 19.51 1.83 -10.58
N LEU A 872 19.53 1.82 -9.23
CA LEU A 872 20.05 2.89 -8.40
C LEU A 872 21.48 3.33 -8.83
N TRP A 873 22.35 2.34 -9.07
CA TRP A 873 23.74 2.58 -9.43
C TRP A 873 23.93 2.86 -10.93
N VAL A 874 23.14 2.22 -11.81
CA VAL A 874 23.10 2.53 -13.25
C VAL A 874 22.69 3.99 -13.49
N ALA A 875 21.66 4.48 -12.79
CA ALA A 875 21.25 5.88 -12.82
C ALA A 875 22.35 6.86 -12.35
N THR A 876 23.35 6.39 -11.61
CA THR A 876 24.55 7.16 -11.23
C THR A 876 25.67 7.13 -12.27
N CYS A 877 25.66 6.15 -13.18
CA CYS A 877 26.53 6.08 -14.35
C CYS A 877 25.98 6.96 -15.49
N THR A 878 24.71 6.76 -15.88
CA THR A 878 24.08 7.39 -17.04
C THR A 878 23.99 8.90 -16.95
N LYS A 879 23.70 9.46 -15.76
CA LYS A 879 23.55 10.91 -15.48
C LYS A 879 24.73 11.82 -15.83
N TRP A 880 25.86 11.26 -16.27
CA TRP A 880 26.97 12.02 -16.84
C TRP A 880 26.85 12.17 -18.36
N MET A 881 26.53 11.08 -19.07
CA MET A 881 26.48 11.01 -20.53
C MET A 881 25.11 11.41 -21.12
N GLU A 882 24.04 11.27 -20.33
CA GLU A 882 22.65 11.41 -20.78
C GLU A 882 21.89 12.49 -19.97
N PRO A 883 20.82 13.09 -20.51
CA PRO A 883 19.98 14.05 -19.78
C PRO A 883 19.48 13.49 -18.44
N LEU A 884 19.43 14.35 -17.40
CA LEU A 884 18.97 13.93 -16.07
C LEU A 884 17.57 13.30 -16.06
N THR A 885 16.71 13.67 -17.00
CA THR A 885 15.36 13.09 -17.17
C THR A 885 15.39 11.59 -17.41
N HIS A 886 16.32 11.05 -18.21
CA HIS A 886 16.40 9.60 -18.44
C HIS A 886 16.75 8.83 -17.15
N SER A 887 17.57 9.42 -16.28
CA SER A 887 17.89 8.82 -14.98
C SER A 887 16.69 8.76 -14.03
N LEU A 888 15.62 9.55 -14.26
CA LEU A 888 14.38 9.45 -13.48
C LEU A 888 13.67 8.12 -13.77
N ASP A 889 13.53 7.72 -15.04
CA ASP A 889 12.89 6.45 -15.44
C ASP A 889 13.58 5.24 -14.78
N LEU A 890 14.91 5.26 -14.71
CA LEU A 890 15.71 4.22 -14.06
C LEU A 890 15.47 4.19 -12.54
N LEU A 891 15.28 5.35 -11.91
CA LEU A 891 15.05 5.47 -10.48
C LEU A 891 13.62 5.10 -10.08
N THR A 892 12.62 5.41 -10.92
CA THR A 892 11.25 4.92 -10.75
C THR A 892 11.22 3.40 -10.83
N LYS A 893 11.79 2.79 -11.89
CA LYS A 893 11.94 1.32 -12.00
C LYS A 893 12.73 0.73 -10.82
N GLY A 894 13.78 1.42 -10.38
CA GLY A 894 14.59 1.05 -9.22
C GLY A 894 13.77 0.96 -7.94
N ASN A 895 12.96 1.99 -7.66
CA ASN A 895 12.01 2.01 -6.55
C ASN A 895 10.96 0.89 -6.71
N GLU A 896 10.25 0.85 -7.84
CA GLU A 896 9.18 -0.11 -8.13
C GLU A 896 9.62 -1.58 -7.94
N PHE A 897 10.82 -1.95 -8.37
CA PHE A 897 11.36 -3.30 -8.18
C PHE A 897 11.90 -3.57 -6.77
N CYS A 898 12.33 -2.55 -6.01
CA CYS A 898 12.75 -2.73 -4.62
C CYS A 898 11.55 -2.84 -3.67
N MET A 899 10.50 -2.05 -3.91
CA MET A 899 9.22 -2.12 -3.18
C MET A 899 8.65 -3.54 -3.24
N ALA A 900 8.46 -4.05 -4.47
CA ALA A 900 7.95 -5.40 -4.74
C ALA A 900 8.91 -6.56 -4.35
N ALA A 901 9.98 -6.28 -3.61
CA ALA A 901 10.92 -7.28 -3.05
C ALA A 901 11.18 -7.07 -1.54
N GLY A 902 10.54 -6.09 -0.91
CA GLY A 902 10.83 -5.68 0.48
C GLY A 902 12.27 -5.19 0.67
N GLU A 903 12.90 -4.62 -0.36
CA GLU A 903 14.24 -4.03 -0.31
C GLU A 903 14.15 -2.54 0.06
N MET A 904 13.50 -2.27 1.20
CA MET A 904 12.96 -0.96 1.54
C MET A 904 14.01 0.16 1.58
N VAL A 905 15.22 -0.11 2.08
CA VAL A 905 16.32 0.87 2.06
C VAL A 905 16.62 1.33 0.63
N TYR A 906 16.65 0.43 -0.35
CA TYR A 906 16.95 0.75 -1.74
C TYR A 906 15.78 1.46 -2.43
N ALA A 907 14.54 1.08 -2.11
CA ALA A 907 13.37 1.83 -2.57
C ALA A 907 13.43 3.29 -2.12
N CYS A 908 13.73 3.52 -0.83
CA CYS A 908 13.89 4.85 -0.26
C CYS A 908 15.06 5.63 -0.86
N GLN A 909 16.21 4.99 -1.14
CA GLN A 909 17.35 5.64 -1.79
C GLN A 909 17.10 5.95 -3.27
N CYS A 910 16.31 5.13 -3.98
CA CYS A 910 15.84 5.47 -5.33
C CYS A 910 14.98 6.75 -5.29
N GLN A 911 14.06 6.88 -4.33
CA GLN A 911 13.21 8.07 -4.20
C GLN A 911 13.98 9.33 -3.79
N VAL A 912 14.97 9.21 -2.88
CA VAL A 912 15.89 10.31 -2.54
C VAL A 912 16.67 10.75 -3.78
N MET A 913 17.25 9.81 -4.53
CA MET A 913 18.02 10.17 -5.72
C MET A 913 17.14 10.75 -6.83
N TYR A 914 15.94 10.20 -7.06
CA TYR A 914 14.92 10.75 -7.98
C TYR A 914 14.64 12.20 -7.63
N SER A 915 14.32 12.49 -6.36
CA SER A 915 14.00 13.83 -5.89
C SER A 915 15.14 14.83 -6.14
N THR A 916 16.40 14.41 -5.89
CA THR A 916 17.56 15.28 -6.17
C THR A 916 17.84 15.45 -7.66
N HIS A 917 17.67 14.40 -8.49
CA HIS A 917 17.86 14.46 -9.93
C HIS A 917 16.81 15.35 -10.58
N PHE A 918 15.54 15.23 -10.15
CA PHE A 918 14.42 16.06 -10.58
C PHE A 918 14.70 17.54 -10.28
N PHE A 919 15.12 17.89 -9.06
CA PHE A 919 15.46 19.27 -8.68
C PHE A 919 16.52 19.91 -9.61
N TYR A 920 17.53 19.15 -10.04
CA TYR A 920 18.54 19.66 -10.97
C TYR A 920 18.15 19.54 -12.46
N SER A 921 17.09 18.82 -12.82
CA SER A 921 16.68 18.58 -14.22
C SER A 921 16.13 19.81 -14.96
N GLY A 922 15.65 20.83 -14.23
CA GLY A 922 15.01 22.03 -14.79
C GLY A 922 13.48 21.95 -14.91
N LEU A 923 12.87 20.84 -14.51
CA LEU A 923 11.41 20.69 -14.37
C LEU A 923 10.82 21.58 -13.27
N ALA A 924 9.53 21.90 -13.39
CA ALA A 924 8.72 22.67 -12.44
C ALA A 924 8.78 22.09 -11.01
N LEU A 925 8.90 22.94 -9.99
CA LEU A 925 9.21 22.52 -8.63
C LEU A 925 7.98 22.17 -7.76
N ASP A 926 6.77 22.63 -8.09
CA ASP A 926 5.61 22.37 -7.24
C ASP A 926 5.22 20.88 -7.12
N PRO A 927 5.16 20.08 -8.21
CA PRO A 927 4.92 18.64 -8.09
C PRO A 927 5.96 17.93 -7.20
N LEU A 928 7.23 18.32 -7.33
CA LEU A 928 8.31 17.79 -6.50
C LEU A 928 8.15 18.19 -5.03
N LEU A 929 7.67 19.40 -4.73
CA LEU A 929 7.37 19.82 -3.35
C LEU A 929 6.29 18.93 -2.74
N GLN A 930 5.21 18.63 -3.46
CA GLN A 930 4.14 17.77 -2.98
C GLN A 930 4.65 16.35 -2.68
N ASP A 931 5.41 15.75 -3.59
CA ASP A 931 5.90 14.38 -3.43
C ASP A 931 6.98 14.26 -2.34
N VAL A 932 7.89 15.24 -2.26
CA VAL A 932 8.88 15.30 -1.18
C VAL A 932 8.22 15.53 0.17
N ALA A 933 7.16 16.35 0.26
CA ALA A 933 6.43 16.57 1.52
C ALA A 933 5.71 15.31 2.02
N LYS A 934 5.06 14.57 1.12
CA LYS A 934 4.42 13.27 1.41
C LYS A 934 5.47 12.27 1.88
N PHE A 935 6.52 12.04 1.09
CA PHE A 935 7.54 11.04 1.39
C PHE A 935 8.41 11.41 2.61
N CYS A 936 8.71 12.68 2.87
CA CYS A 936 9.36 13.09 4.13
C CYS A 936 8.45 12.89 5.35
N SER A 937 7.14 13.03 5.21
CA SER A 937 6.20 12.77 6.31
C SER A 937 6.10 11.27 6.60
N LEU A 938 6.03 10.43 5.55
CA LEU A 938 6.19 8.98 5.69
C LEU A 938 7.52 8.65 6.36
N MET A 939 8.68 9.02 5.83
CA MET A 939 9.99 8.68 6.43
C MET A 939 10.21 9.14 7.90
N LEU A 940 9.38 10.06 8.41
CA LEU A 940 9.31 10.43 9.83
C LEU A 940 8.40 9.51 10.66
N GLU A 941 7.15 9.28 10.22
CA GLU A 941 6.29 8.20 10.76
C GLU A 941 7.11 6.90 10.82
N TYR A 942 7.75 6.57 9.70
CA TYR A 942 8.42 5.33 9.36
C TYR A 942 9.75 5.08 10.06
N GLN A 943 10.11 5.89 11.06
CA GLN A 943 11.39 5.79 11.79
C GLN A 943 12.65 5.69 10.90
N HIS A 944 12.55 6.00 9.60
CA HIS A 944 13.62 5.96 8.61
C HIS A 944 14.42 7.27 8.69
N TYR A 945 14.89 7.56 9.90
CA TYR A 945 15.47 8.82 10.33
C TYR A 945 16.62 9.29 9.43
N THR A 946 17.45 8.37 8.92
CA THR A 946 18.47 8.67 7.89
C THR A 946 17.86 9.25 6.62
N THR A 947 16.90 8.55 6.00
CA THR A 947 16.26 9.00 4.75
C THR A 947 15.61 10.36 4.95
N PHE A 948 14.92 10.54 6.08
CA PHE A 948 14.31 11.81 6.46
C PHE A 948 15.34 12.94 6.65
N GLN A 949 16.48 12.69 7.32
CA GLN A 949 17.55 13.69 7.51
C GLN A 949 18.27 14.06 6.20
N ILE A 950 18.33 13.17 5.21
CA ILE A 950 18.94 13.43 3.90
C ILE A 950 18.01 14.28 3.02
N LEU A 951 16.70 14.03 3.07
CA LEU A 951 15.73 14.65 2.16
C LEU A 951 15.04 15.91 2.71
N SER A 952 14.84 16.03 4.03
CA SER A 952 14.26 17.25 4.64
C SER A 952 15.01 18.56 4.32
N PRO A 953 16.34 18.58 4.08
CA PRO A 953 17.02 19.74 3.50
C PRO A 953 16.56 20.15 2.10
N LEU A 954 16.19 19.20 1.24
CA LEU A 954 15.59 19.48 -0.07
C LEU A 954 14.14 19.95 0.10
N TRP A 955 13.38 19.35 1.02
CA TRP A 955 12.03 19.81 1.34
C TRP A 955 12.01 21.29 1.75
N GLN A 956 12.91 21.71 2.65
CA GLN A 956 13.04 23.12 3.02
C GLN A 956 13.52 23.99 1.85
N CYS A 957 14.39 23.48 0.97
CA CYS A 957 14.82 24.21 -0.23
C CYS A 957 13.62 24.54 -1.14
N LEU A 958 12.74 23.55 -1.36
CA LEU A 958 11.54 23.70 -2.18
C LEU A 958 10.55 24.70 -1.56
N LEU A 959 10.28 24.61 -0.25
CA LEU A 959 9.45 25.59 0.48
C LEU A 959 10.00 27.02 0.36
N ASN A 960 11.33 27.19 0.47
CA ASN A 960 11.97 28.50 0.34
C ASN A 960 11.96 29.06 -1.09
N LEU A 961 12.02 28.21 -2.12
CA LEU A 961 12.00 28.65 -3.53
C LEU A 961 10.59 28.96 -4.05
N THR A 962 9.62 28.10 -3.75
CA THR A 962 8.20 28.23 -4.15
C THR A 962 7.46 29.39 -3.47
N GLY A 963 8.04 29.95 -2.40
CA GLY A 963 7.43 31.04 -1.64
C GLY A 963 6.60 30.57 -0.44
N ASN A 964 6.56 29.27 -0.18
CA ASN A 964 5.86 28.64 0.95
C ASN A 964 6.63 28.75 2.30
N SER A 965 7.67 29.58 2.39
CA SER A 965 8.39 29.93 3.61
C SER A 965 8.19 31.41 3.98
N LYS A 966 7.94 31.69 5.26
CA LYS A 966 7.80 33.05 5.82
C LYS A 966 9.06 33.90 5.62
N ASP A 967 10.24 33.26 5.68
CA ASP A 967 11.51 33.87 5.28
C ASP A 967 12.24 32.96 4.28
N PRO A 968 12.14 33.24 2.96
CA PRO A 968 12.88 32.52 1.94
C PRO A 968 14.41 32.53 2.08
N LYS A 969 15.00 33.50 2.80
CA LYS A 969 16.45 33.54 3.02
C LYS A 969 16.91 32.58 4.12
N ASN A 970 16.05 32.21 5.08
CA ASN A 970 16.43 31.40 6.22
C ASN A 970 16.08 29.91 5.98
N MET A 971 17.08 29.04 6.06
CA MET A 971 16.89 27.58 5.97
C MET A 971 17.18 26.83 7.30
N GLN A 972 17.27 27.54 8.43
CA GLN A 972 17.40 26.96 9.78
C GLN A 972 16.08 26.98 10.59
N ALA A 973 15.01 27.52 10.00
CA ALA A 973 13.65 27.56 10.52
C ALA A 973 12.64 27.11 9.45
N GLY A 974 11.42 26.75 9.85
CA GLY A 974 10.38 26.21 8.97
C GLY A 974 10.10 24.73 9.20
N LEU A 975 8.92 24.30 8.73
CA LEU A 975 8.29 23.00 9.00
C LEU A 975 9.22 21.78 8.86
N ALA A 976 10.00 21.73 7.78
CA ALA A 976 10.89 20.60 7.52
C ALA A 976 12.07 20.55 8.52
N ILE A 977 12.55 21.72 8.95
CA ILE A 977 13.65 21.85 9.92
C ILE A 977 13.17 21.64 11.37
N GLU A 978 11.95 22.07 11.67
CA GLU A 978 11.29 21.80 12.96
C GLU A 978 11.05 20.29 13.16
N LYS A 979 10.45 19.61 12.17
CA LYS A 979 10.37 18.14 12.15
C LYS A 979 11.77 17.48 12.20
N ARG A 980 12.78 18.01 11.49
CA ARG A 980 14.16 17.49 11.54
C ARG A 980 14.78 17.59 12.94
N LYS A 981 14.54 18.68 13.69
CA LYS A 981 15.05 18.87 15.06
C LYS A 981 14.56 17.79 16.03
N MET A 982 13.32 17.31 15.88
CA MET A 982 12.73 16.24 16.70
C MET A 982 13.47 14.89 16.57
N VAL A 983 14.24 14.71 15.49
CA VAL A 983 14.92 13.44 15.12
C VAL A 983 16.44 13.50 15.31
N MET A 984 17.00 14.66 15.69
CA MET A 984 18.45 14.86 15.72
C MET A 984 19.12 14.31 17.00
N ASN A 985 19.34 13.00 17.03
CA ASN A 985 20.44 12.42 17.80
C ASN A 985 21.81 12.90 17.26
N LYS A 986 22.88 12.74 18.05
CA LYS A 986 24.19 13.44 17.96
C LYS A 986 24.96 13.41 16.62
N ALA A 987 24.51 12.66 15.60
CA ALA A 987 25.17 12.55 14.30
C ALA A 987 24.69 13.64 13.31
N ASN A 988 25.63 14.46 12.82
CA ASN A 988 25.36 15.69 12.05
C ASN A 988 25.07 15.46 10.54
N THR A 989 24.67 14.25 10.15
CA THR A 989 24.72 13.70 8.77
C THR A 989 23.97 14.57 7.74
N GLY A 990 22.78 15.07 8.08
CA GLY A 990 21.98 15.92 7.17
C GLY A 990 22.51 17.34 6.94
N GLN A 991 23.44 17.85 7.76
CA GLN A 991 23.74 19.29 7.78
C GLN A 991 24.52 19.77 6.55
N GLN A 992 25.42 18.94 6.01
CA GLN A 992 26.15 19.27 4.78
C GLN A 992 25.23 19.43 3.56
N PHE A 993 24.10 18.70 3.54
CA PHE A 993 23.08 18.85 2.52
C PHE A 993 22.34 20.19 2.68
N LEU A 994 21.96 20.54 3.92
CA LEU A 994 21.29 21.79 4.24
C LEU A 994 22.11 23.01 3.84
N ASN A 995 23.37 23.09 4.29
CA ASN A 995 24.28 24.18 3.93
C ASN A 995 24.46 24.30 2.40
N SER A 996 24.38 23.19 1.67
CA SER A 996 24.57 23.14 0.22
C SER A 996 23.35 23.55 -0.59
N TYR A 997 22.13 23.34 -0.08
CA TYR A 997 20.93 23.96 -0.65
C TYR A 997 20.86 25.44 -0.25
N TRP A 998 21.19 25.78 1.00
CA TRP A 998 21.15 27.14 1.50
C TRP A 998 22.11 28.08 0.76
N MET A 999 23.34 27.63 0.44
CA MET A 999 24.27 28.37 -0.41
C MET A 999 23.65 28.75 -1.77
N GLN A 1000 22.85 27.86 -2.38
CA GLN A 1000 22.21 28.09 -3.67
C GLN A 1000 21.04 29.07 -3.53
N VAL A 1001 20.15 28.85 -2.57
CA VAL A 1001 19.03 29.73 -2.24
C VAL A 1001 19.51 31.15 -1.91
N ALA A 1002 20.53 31.28 -1.06
CA ALA A 1002 21.18 32.56 -0.75
C ALA A 1002 21.70 33.25 -2.02
N TYR A 1003 22.45 32.54 -2.88
CA TYR A 1003 22.98 33.10 -4.13
C TYR A 1003 21.86 33.58 -5.08
N TYR A 1004 20.81 32.78 -5.29
CA TYR A 1004 19.66 33.17 -6.13
C TYR A 1004 18.93 34.41 -5.58
N LEU A 1005 18.67 34.43 -4.26
CA LEU A 1005 18.01 35.56 -3.59
C LEU A 1005 18.88 36.82 -3.50
N GLY A 1006 20.18 36.71 -3.79
CA GLY A 1006 21.14 37.83 -3.79
C GLY A 1006 21.91 38.02 -2.49
N ASP A 1007 21.84 37.07 -1.57
CA ASP A 1007 22.58 37.06 -0.33
C ASP A 1007 23.97 36.45 -0.52
N TYR A 1008 24.82 37.20 -1.23
CA TYR A 1008 26.15 36.73 -1.63
C TYR A 1008 27.11 36.57 -0.45
N GLU A 1009 26.88 37.29 0.65
CA GLU A 1009 27.65 37.17 1.90
C GLU A 1009 27.35 35.83 2.58
N LYS A 1010 26.08 35.49 2.82
CA LYS A 1010 25.73 34.18 3.41
C LYS A 1010 26.08 33.03 2.47
N ALA A 1011 25.93 33.20 1.15
CA ALA A 1011 26.40 32.23 0.17
C ALA A 1011 27.93 32.02 0.26
N SER A 1012 28.72 33.08 0.49
CA SER A 1012 30.18 32.98 0.66
C SER A 1012 30.58 32.35 1.99
N GLU A 1013 29.87 32.62 3.08
CA GLU A 1013 30.10 32.01 4.39
C GLU A 1013 29.94 30.48 4.29
N LEU A 1014 28.78 30.03 3.81
CA LEU A 1014 28.46 28.61 3.59
C LEU A 1014 29.41 27.96 2.59
N ALA A 1015 29.89 28.70 1.59
CA ALA A 1015 30.87 28.17 0.63
C ALA A 1015 32.24 27.91 1.27
N GLU A 1016 32.73 28.75 2.19
CA GLU A 1016 33.99 28.46 2.91
C GLU A 1016 33.81 27.30 3.91
N GLU A 1017 32.67 27.22 4.60
CA GLU A 1017 32.34 26.11 5.50
C GLU A 1017 32.31 24.76 4.76
N LEU A 1018 31.64 24.69 3.61
CA LEU A 1018 31.57 23.48 2.78
C LEU A 1018 32.92 23.12 2.12
N LYS A 1019 33.88 24.05 2.04
CA LYS A 1019 35.25 23.77 1.60
C LYS A 1019 36.09 23.18 2.75
N SER A 1020 35.99 23.69 3.97
CA SER A 1020 36.72 23.15 5.11
C SER A 1020 36.24 21.75 5.49
N GLN A 1021 34.93 21.47 5.32
CA GLN A 1021 34.32 20.14 5.52
C GLN A 1021 34.53 19.15 4.35
N SER A 1022 35.36 19.46 3.35
CA SER A 1022 35.34 18.73 2.07
C SER A 1022 35.99 17.33 2.06
N GLU A 1023 36.59 16.87 3.15
CA GLU A 1023 37.03 15.48 3.34
C GLU A 1023 35.87 14.52 3.68
N GLY A 1024 34.89 14.38 2.78
CA GLY A 1024 33.77 13.46 3.03
C GLY A 1024 32.59 13.48 2.07
N LEU A 1025 32.77 13.88 0.80
CA LEU A 1025 31.65 14.02 -0.15
C LEU A 1025 31.94 13.37 -1.50
N THR A 1026 31.19 12.32 -1.83
CA THR A 1026 31.38 11.55 -3.07
C THR A 1026 31.00 12.37 -4.30
N LYS A 1027 31.96 12.50 -5.22
CA LYS A 1027 31.78 13.16 -6.54
C LYS A 1027 30.70 12.53 -7.42
N ALA A 1028 30.21 11.33 -7.07
CA ALA A 1028 29.16 10.60 -7.78
C ALA A 1028 27.76 11.25 -7.63
N MET A 1029 27.55 12.10 -6.62
CA MET A 1029 26.26 12.71 -6.34
C MET A 1029 25.95 13.89 -7.29
N VAL A 1030 24.70 14.00 -7.76
CA VAL A 1030 24.27 15.02 -8.76
C VAL A 1030 24.50 16.46 -8.28
N TYR A 1031 24.42 16.70 -6.98
CA TYR A 1031 24.68 18.01 -6.39
C TYR A 1031 26.17 18.40 -6.38
N TYR A 1032 27.12 17.47 -6.59
CA TYR A 1032 28.55 17.81 -6.53
C TYR A 1032 28.95 18.78 -7.65
N PRO A 1033 28.60 18.54 -8.94
CA PRO A 1033 28.70 19.55 -9.99
C PRO A 1033 28.03 20.88 -9.61
N ALA A 1034 26.83 20.86 -9.01
CA ALA A 1034 26.15 22.09 -8.59
C ALA A 1034 26.95 22.87 -7.54
N ARG A 1035 27.45 22.22 -6.47
CA ARG A 1035 28.30 22.87 -5.46
C ARG A 1035 29.54 23.52 -6.09
N VAL A 1036 30.24 22.82 -6.99
CA VAL A 1036 31.44 23.35 -7.66
C VAL A 1036 31.10 24.52 -8.60
N PHE A 1037 29.93 24.51 -9.25
CA PHE A 1037 29.43 25.62 -10.06
C PHE A 1037 29.22 26.88 -9.19
N PHE A 1038 28.49 26.75 -8.07
CA PHE A 1038 28.26 27.88 -7.16
C PHE A 1038 29.54 28.36 -6.47
N PHE A 1039 30.45 27.48 -6.04
CA PHE A 1039 31.78 27.88 -5.57
C PHE A 1039 32.53 28.74 -6.60
N THR A 1040 32.39 28.43 -7.89
CA THR A 1040 33.01 29.23 -8.97
C THR A 1040 32.34 30.60 -9.11
N LEU A 1041 31.01 30.66 -9.12
CA LEU A 1041 30.25 31.91 -9.21
C LEU A 1041 30.49 32.83 -8.00
N ILE A 1042 30.55 32.27 -6.79
CA ILE A 1042 30.85 32.98 -5.53
C ILE A 1042 32.29 33.50 -5.55
N ALA A 1043 33.26 32.70 -6.01
CA ALA A 1043 34.64 33.19 -6.17
C ALA A 1043 34.75 34.32 -7.23
N ILE A 1044 33.96 34.27 -8.31
CA ILE A 1044 33.88 35.36 -9.30
C ILE A 1044 33.28 36.62 -8.68
N HIS A 1045 32.19 36.50 -7.93
CA HIS A 1045 31.57 37.61 -7.18
C HIS A 1045 32.56 38.23 -6.17
N ASN A 1046 33.17 37.41 -5.33
CA ASN A 1046 34.15 37.84 -4.33
C ASN A 1046 35.37 38.51 -4.96
N PHE A 1047 35.77 38.13 -6.18
CA PHE A 1047 36.79 38.85 -6.94
C PHE A 1047 36.28 40.19 -7.52
N ARG A 1048 35.02 40.29 -7.97
CA ARG A 1048 34.42 41.56 -8.43
C ARG A 1048 34.36 42.59 -7.31
N VAL A 1049 33.96 42.17 -6.10
CA VAL A 1049 33.89 43.03 -4.91
C VAL A 1049 35.29 43.33 -4.36
N THR A 1050 36.02 42.31 -3.89
CA THR A 1050 37.24 42.51 -3.09
C THR A 1050 38.52 42.73 -3.90
N ARG A 1051 38.50 42.41 -5.21
CA ARG A 1051 39.68 42.36 -6.11
C ARG A 1051 40.84 41.46 -5.66
N LYS A 1052 40.72 40.72 -4.55
CA LYS A 1052 41.76 39.85 -3.97
C LYS A 1052 42.06 38.69 -4.93
N ARG A 1053 43.33 38.60 -5.39
CA ARG A 1053 43.80 37.63 -6.40
C ARG A 1053 43.45 36.17 -6.09
N LYS A 1054 43.35 35.78 -4.80
CA LYS A 1054 43.00 34.41 -4.37
C LYS A 1054 41.72 33.89 -5.04
N TYR A 1055 40.65 34.69 -5.06
CA TYR A 1055 39.36 34.26 -5.58
C TYR A 1055 39.36 34.09 -7.11
N LYS A 1056 40.18 34.87 -7.84
CA LYS A 1056 40.38 34.69 -9.29
C LYS A 1056 41.15 33.40 -9.62
N VAL A 1057 42.12 33.02 -8.78
CA VAL A 1057 42.84 31.74 -8.92
C VAL A 1057 41.93 30.56 -8.59
N GLU A 1058 41.10 30.70 -7.55
CA GLU A 1058 40.09 29.71 -7.17
C GLU A 1058 39.03 29.49 -8.26
N ALA A 1059 38.47 30.55 -8.83
CA ALA A 1059 37.54 30.45 -9.96
C ALA A 1059 38.17 29.72 -11.16
N TRP A 1060 39.45 29.98 -11.45
CA TRP A 1060 40.21 29.24 -12.48
C TRP A 1060 40.42 27.77 -12.14
N LYS A 1061 40.65 27.41 -10.86
CA LYS A 1061 40.78 26.02 -10.39
C LYS A 1061 39.50 25.23 -10.69
N TYR A 1062 38.34 25.76 -10.32
CA TYR A 1062 37.06 25.07 -10.55
C TYR A 1062 36.61 25.09 -12.01
N LEU A 1063 36.87 26.17 -12.76
CA LEU A 1063 36.65 26.20 -14.22
C LEU A 1063 37.46 25.10 -14.95
N LYS A 1064 38.68 24.80 -14.49
CA LYS A 1064 39.49 23.69 -15.03
C LYS A 1064 38.88 22.32 -14.72
N THR A 1065 38.20 22.15 -13.59
CA THR A 1065 37.41 20.95 -13.27
C THR A 1065 36.23 20.79 -14.24
N PHE A 1066 35.44 21.85 -14.46
CA PHE A 1066 34.35 21.81 -15.46
C PHE A 1066 34.85 21.50 -16.87
N LYS A 1067 35.98 22.08 -17.30
CA LYS A 1067 36.59 21.72 -18.59
C LYS A 1067 36.96 20.23 -18.66
N LYS A 1068 37.51 19.63 -17.58
CA LYS A 1068 37.79 18.19 -17.53
C LYS A 1068 36.53 17.34 -17.66
N LEU A 1069 35.46 17.67 -16.93
CA LEU A 1069 34.20 16.91 -16.99
C LEU A 1069 33.60 16.91 -18.39
N VAL A 1070 33.49 18.07 -19.04
CA VAL A 1070 32.98 18.19 -20.41
C VAL A 1070 33.86 17.41 -21.42
N MET A 1071 35.19 17.48 -21.30
CA MET A 1071 36.09 16.68 -22.14
C MET A 1071 36.01 15.16 -21.87
N GLY A 1072 35.47 14.76 -20.72
CA GLY A 1072 35.19 13.35 -20.39
C GLY A 1072 33.86 12.84 -20.95
N GLY A 1073 33.04 13.70 -21.55
CA GLY A 1073 31.69 13.38 -22.05
C GLY A 1073 30.52 13.88 -21.19
N ALA A 1074 30.78 14.68 -20.13
CA ALA A 1074 29.71 15.11 -19.22
C ALA A 1074 28.77 16.15 -19.86
N VAL A 1075 27.60 15.73 -20.35
CA VAL A 1075 26.65 16.59 -21.08
C VAL A 1075 25.93 17.59 -20.17
N ASN A 1076 25.50 17.14 -18.99
CA ASN A 1076 24.69 17.90 -18.03
C ASN A 1076 25.44 19.07 -17.34
N VAL A 1077 26.70 19.31 -17.72
CA VAL A 1077 27.55 20.42 -17.23
C VAL A 1077 28.05 21.35 -18.34
N VAL A 1078 27.70 21.10 -19.60
CA VAL A 1078 28.14 21.92 -20.75
C VAL A 1078 27.65 23.36 -20.62
N HIS A 1079 26.35 23.56 -20.36
CA HIS A 1079 25.76 24.89 -20.21
C HIS A 1079 26.38 25.67 -19.04
N LYS A 1080 26.63 25.01 -17.91
CA LYS A 1080 27.33 25.57 -16.73
C LYS A 1080 28.74 26.05 -17.09
N LEU A 1081 29.50 25.24 -17.85
CA LEU A 1081 30.82 25.63 -18.34
C LEU A 1081 30.77 26.84 -19.29
N GLN A 1082 29.75 26.98 -20.14
CA GLN A 1082 29.60 28.18 -20.99
C GLN A 1082 29.31 29.44 -20.15
N LEU A 1083 28.40 29.36 -19.17
CA LEU A 1083 28.10 30.48 -18.28
C LEU A 1083 29.32 30.91 -17.46
N LEU A 1084 30.08 29.96 -16.90
CA LEU A 1084 31.33 30.27 -16.19
C LEU A 1084 32.39 30.92 -17.11
N LYS A 1085 32.46 30.55 -18.40
CA LYS A 1085 33.32 31.24 -19.39
C LYS A 1085 32.83 32.67 -19.71
N ALA A 1086 31.53 32.93 -19.67
CA ALA A 1086 30.97 34.28 -19.86
C ALA A 1086 31.30 35.18 -18.67
N GLU A 1087 30.97 34.73 -17.45
CA GLU A 1087 31.28 35.39 -16.18
C GLU A 1087 32.78 35.72 -16.03
N MET A 1088 33.66 34.75 -16.32
CA MET A 1088 35.12 34.94 -16.34
C MET A 1088 35.62 35.85 -17.46
N SER A 1089 34.84 36.06 -18.53
CA SER A 1089 35.16 37.00 -19.60
C SER A 1089 34.80 38.43 -19.21
N GLY A 1090 33.69 38.64 -18.50
CA GLY A 1090 33.30 39.94 -17.94
C GLY A 1090 34.30 40.50 -16.91
N LEU A 1091 35.16 39.65 -16.33
CA LEU A 1091 36.29 40.06 -15.49
C LEU A 1091 37.46 40.71 -16.25
N SER A 1092 37.41 40.79 -17.59
CA SER A 1092 38.45 41.40 -18.41
C SER A 1092 38.03 42.78 -18.91
N THR A 1093 38.89 43.79 -18.70
CA THR A 1093 38.74 45.12 -19.28
C THR A 1093 39.18 45.19 -20.75
N ARG A 1094 39.84 44.14 -21.28
CA ARG A 1094 40.39 44.08 -22.66
C ARG A 1094 39.46 43.42 -23.69
N LYS A 1095 38.22 43.08 -23.33
CA LYS A 1095 37.22 42.51 -24.25
C LYS A 1095 36.14 43.55 -24.55
N SER A 1096 35.66 43.58 -25.80
CA SER A 1096 34.44 44.33 -26.12
C SER A 1096 33.23 43.74 -25.40
N VAL A 1097 32.20 44.54 -25.23
CA VAL A 1097 30.99 44.21 -24.45
C VAL A 1097 30.21 43.08 -25.14
N ASP A 1098 29.95 43.24 -26.44
CA ASP A 1098 29.39 42.24 -27.37
C ASP A 1098 30.07 40.87 -27.22
N LYS A 1099 31.41 40.78 -27.27
CA LYS A 1099 32.15 39.51 -27.12
C LYS A 1099 32.05 38.86 -25.73
N VAL A 1100 31.37 39.50 -24.78
CA VAL A 1100 30.94 38.94 -23.50
C VAL A 1100 29.44 38.62 -23.52
N ILE A 1101 28.60 39.48 -24.11
CA ILE A 1101 27.17 39.22 -24.37
C ILE A 1101 26.97 37.95 -25.22
N ASP A 1102 27.73 37.77 -26.30
CA ASP A 1102 27.77 36.55 -27.14
C ASP A 1102 27.95 35.28 -26.31
N ARG A 1103 28.76 35.37 -25.24
CA ARG A 1103 29.06 34.23 -24.36
C ARG A 1103 27.92 33.94 -23.40
N TYR A 1104 27.18 34.96 -22.97
CA TYR A 1104 25.93 34.77 -22.25
C TYR A 1104 24.84 34.23 -23.19
N ALA A 1105 24.71 34.73 -24.43
CA ALA A 1105 23.77 34.20 -25.42
C ALA A 1105 24.04 32.71 -25.74
N LEU A 1106 25.32 32.33 -25.88
CA LEU A 1106 25.73 30.93 -26.01
C LEU A 1106 25.39 30.09 -24.75
N ALA A 1107 25.54 30.65 -23.55
CA ALA A 1107 25.19 29.96 -22.31
C ALA A 1107 23.66 29.79 -22.15
N ILE A 1108 22.87 30.84 -22.42
CA ILE A 1108 21.40 30.84 -22.37
C ILE A 1108 20.84 29.84 -23.38
N SER A 1109 21.31 29.89 -24.64
CA SER A 1109 20.88 28.94 -25.70
C SER A 1109 21.37 27.51 -25.48
N SER A 1110 22.49 27.31 -24.78
CA SER A 1110 22.95 25.99 -24.35
C SER A 1110 22.14 25.44 -23.17
N ALA A 1111 21.67 26.28 -22.25
CA ALA A 1111 20.82 25.87 -21.13
C ALA A 1111 19.40 25.55 -21.62
N ARG A 1112 18.79 26.45 -22.41
CA ARG A 1112 17.45 26.28 -23.00
C ARG A 1112 17.34 24.99 -23.83
N ARG A 1113 18.27 24.74 -24.75
CA ARG A 1113 18.27 23.51 -25.58
C ARG A 1113 18.46 22.21 -24.81
N ALA A 1114 18.97 22.29 -23.58
CA ALA A 1114 19.19 21.13 -22.72
C ALA A 1114 18.14 21.00 -21.58
N GLY A 1115 17.09 21.83 -21.58
CA GLY A 1115 16.01 21.79 -20.57
C GLY A 1115 16.29 22.51 -19.25
N TYR A 1116 17.49 23.08 -19.05
CA TYR A 1116 17.89 23.69 -17.78
C TYR A 1116 17.34 25.12 -17.63
N ILE A 1117 16.05 25.24 -17.34
CA ILE A 1117 15.32 26.51 -17.18
C ILE A 1117 15.96 27.40 -16.10
N GLN A 1118 16.37 26.82 -14.97
CA GLN A 1118 16.98 27.53 -13.86
C GLN A 1118 18.37 28.10 -14.19
N ASP A 1119 19.19 27.35 -14.94
CA ASP A 1119 20.49 27.84 -15.42
C ASP A 1119 20.32 28.89 -16.53
N ALA A 1120 19.29 28.77 -17.37
CA ALA A 1120 18.93 29.81 -18.33
C ALA A 1120 18.47 31.10 -17.61
N ALA A 1121 17.67 30.98 -16.55
CA ALA A 1121 17.21 32.11 -15.74
C ALA A 1121 18.40 32.84 -15.09
N LEU A 1122 19.32 32.09 -14.50
CA LEU A 1122 20.55 32.61 -13.91
C LEU A 1122 21.49 33.24 -14.97
N ALA A 1123 21.64 32.61 -16.13
CA ALA A 1123 22.46 33.15 -17.22
C ALA A 1123 21.93 34.49 -17.75
N ASN A 1124 20.61 34.62 -17.89
CA ASN A 1124 19.94 35.88 -18.21
C ASN A 1124 20.19 36.93 -17.12
N TYR A 1125 20.02 36.59 -15.84
CA TYR A 1125 20.23 37.56 -14.75
C TYR A 1125 21.68 38.04 -14.65
N LEU A 1126 22.66 37.16 -14.83
CA LEU A 1126 24.08 37.52 -14.83
C LEU A 1126 24.46 38.36 -16.07
N CYS A 1127 23.82 38.13 -17.22
CA CYS A 1127 23.95 38.98 -18.39
C CYS A 1127 23.37 40.38 -18.14
N PHE A 1128 22.18 40.49 -17.55
CA PHE A 1128 21.60 41.76 -17.10
C PHE A 1128 22.54 42.50 -16.13
N GLN A 1129 23.08 41.82 -15.12
CA GLN A 1129 24.05 42.44 -14.20
C GLN A 1129 25.30 42.94 -14.92
N PHE A 1130 25.83 42.20 -15.90
CA PHE A 1130 26.98 42.66 -16.69
C PHE A 1130 26.64 43.91 -17.51
N CYS A 1131 25.50 43.92 -18.22
CA CYS A 1131 25.04 45.04 -19.02
C CYS A 1131 24.78 46.30 -18.17
N HIS A 1132 24.07 46.14 -17.04
CA HIS A 1132 23.80 47.23 -16.10
C HIS A 1132 25.10 47.84 -15.53
N ASN A 1133 26.08 47.00 -15.12
CA ASN A 1133 27.39 47.47 -14.66
C ASN A 1133 28.27 48.09 -15.76
N ARG A 1134 27.88 47.93 -17.04
CA ARG A 1134 28.51 48.60 -18.20
C ARG A 1134 27.72 49.81 -18.71
N GLN A 1135 26.58 50.12 -18.09
CA GLN A 1135 25.63 51.17 -18.48
C GLN A 1135 24.96 50.94 -19.85
N GLU A 1136 24.92 49.70 -20.34
CA GLU A 1136 24.26 49.32 -21.60
C GLU A 1136 22.73 49.40 -21.44
N LYS A 1137 22.13 50.52 -21.87
CA LYS A 1137 20.72 50.83 -21.57
C LYS A 1137 19.72 50.03 -22.40
N GLU A 1138 20.00 49.77 -23.68
CA GLU A 1138 19.00 49.28 -24.64
C GLU A 1138 18.64 47.80 -24.43
N ILE A 1139 19.63 46.94 -24.16
CA ILE A 1139 19.45 45.48 -24.17
C ILE A 1139 19.20 44.90 -22.76
N LYS A 1140 19.66 45.57 -21.69
CA LYS A 1140 19.61 45.04 -20.32
C LYS A 1140 18.20 44.63 -19.86
N GLY A 1141 17.17 45.39 -20.25
CA GLY A 1141 15.78 45.17 -19.81
C GLY A 1141 15.21 43.82 -20.27
N HIS A 1142 15.55 43.41 -21.50
CA HIS A 1142 15.13 42.12 -22.06
C HIS A 1142 15.67 40.96 -21.21
N TYR A 1143 16.96 40.94 -20.89
CA TYR A 1143 17.55 39.89 -20.05
C TYR A 1143 16.94 39.82 -18.64
N LEU A 1144 16.48 40.95 -18.07
CA LEU A 1144 15.78 40.94 -16.78
C LEU A 1144 14.36 40.36 -16.90
N GLN A 1145 13.62 40.65 -17.97
CA GLN A 1145 12.30 40.04 -18.24
C GLN A 1145 12.41 38.54 -18.51
N GLU A 1146 13.33 38.13 -19.39
CA GLU A 1146 13.57 36.72 -19.71
C GLU A 1146 13.93 35.93 -18.43
N SER A 1147 14.84 36.46 -17.61
CA SER A 1147 15.16 35.90 -16.29
C SER A 1147 13.91 35.73 -15.41
N LEU A 1148 13.08 36.78 -15.27
CA LEU A 1148 11.87 36.72 -14.45
C LEU A 1148 10.88 35.66 -14.96
N SER A 1149 10.73 35.50 -16.28
CA SER A 1149 9.86 34.48 -16.88
C SER A 1149 10.36 33.06 -16.60
N LEU A 1150 11.67 32.81 -16.74
CA LEU A 1150 12.28 31.52 -16.52
C LEU A 1150 12.24 31.11 -15.04
N TRP A 1151 12.46 32.05 -14.10
CA TRP A 1151 12.27 31.76 -12.67
C TRP A 1151 10.84 31.39 -12.31
N LYS A 1152 9.83 31.96 -12.99
CA LYS A 1152 8.42 31.56 -12.80
C LYS A 1152 8.10 30.18 -13.39
N MET A 1153 8.64 29.84 -14.56
CA MET A 1153 8.44 28.51 -15.17
C MET A 1153 9.18 27.39 -14.42
N TRP A 1154 10.06 27.73 -13.49
CA TRP A 1154 10.70 26.81 -12.54
C TRP A 1154 10.12 26.95 -11.12
N ASP A 1155 8.92 27.53 -10.98
CA ASP A 1155 8.19 27.83 -9.74
C ASP A 1155 9.00 28.54 -8.63
N ALA A 1156 10.14 29.17 -8.96
CA ALA A 1156 10.99 29.87 -8.01
C ALA A 1156 10.45 31.28 -7.70
N VAL A 1157 9.20 31.33 -7.25
CA VAL A 1157 8.43 32.56 -6.95
C VAL A 1157 9.18 33.48 -5.98
N ALA A 1158 9.88 32.93 -4.98
CA ALA A 1158 10.69 33.72 -4.05
C ALA A 1158 11.87 34.43 -4.74
N VAL A 1159 12.49 33.79 -5.74
CA VAL A 1159 13.59 34.37 -6.54
C VAL A 1159 13.04 35.46 -7.46
N ALA A 1160 11.92 35.20 -8.16
CA ALA A 1160 11.25 36.21 -8.98
C ALA A 1160 10.83 37.45 -8.17
N ASN A 1161 10.30 37.24 -6.95
CA ASN A 1161 9.92 38.32 -6.03
C ASN A 1161 11.12 39.00 -5.36
N SER A 1162 12.29 38.35 -5.27
CA SER A 1162 13.56 39.00 -4.91
C SER A 1162 14.08 39.90 -6.03
N LEU A 1163 14.02 39.45 -7.29
CA LEU A 1163 14.44 40.24 -8.45
C LEU A 1163 13.61 41.52 -8.59
N ARG A 1164 12.28 41.42 -8.47
CA ARG A 1164 11.35 42.56 -8.46
C ARG A 1164 11.68 43.60 -7.39
N ARG A 1165 12.02 43.15 -6.17
CA ARG A 1165 12.39 44.04 -5.05
C ARG A 1165 13.79 44.66 -5.20
N ARG A 1166 14.72 43.99 -5.87
CA ARG A 1166 16.09 44.50 -6.09
C ARG A 1166 16.21 45.52 -7.23
N HIS A 1167 15.33 45.46 -8.24
CA HIS A 1167 15.44 46.28 -9.47
C HIS A 1167 14.14 47.05 -9.82
N PRO A 1168 13.52 47.80 -8.89
CA PRO A 1168 12.18 48.37 -9.09
C PRO A 1168 12.08 49.35 -10.27
N GLU A 1169 13.12 50.18 -10.49
CA GLU A 1169 13.11 51.18 -11.58
C GLU A 1169 13.20 50.54 -12.98
N GLU A 1170 13.90 49.41 -13.10
CA GLU A 1170 13.96 48.64 -14.35
C GLU A 1170 12.57 48.07 -14.66
N PHE A 1171 11.82 47.59 -13.66
CA PHE A 1171 10.45 47.10 -13.88
C PHE A 1171 9.43 48.22 -14.13
N ARG A 1172 9.60 49.41 -13.53
CA ARG A 1172 8.77 50.59 -13.84
C ARG A 1172 8.96 51.06 -15.29
N THR A 1173 10.20 51.14 -15.75
CA THR A 1173 10.51 51.54 -17.13
C THR A 1173 10.07 50.50 -18.16
N LEU A 1174 10.16 49.21 -17.85
CA LEU A 1174 9.58 48.15 -18.70
C LEU A 1174 8.06 48.23 -18.79
N ALA A 1175 7.36 48.58 -17.71
CA ALA A 1175 5.91 48.73 -17.70
C ALA A 1175 5.44 49.97 -18.52
N SER A 1176 6.11 51.13 -18.39
CA SER A 1176 5.75 52.32 -19.16
C SER A 1176 6.01 52.17 -20.66
N VAL A 1177 7.04 51.40 -21.05
CA VAL A 1177 7.31 51.05 -22.47
C VAL A 1177 6.22 50.14 -23.06
N GLN A 1178 5.59 49.27 -22.25
CA GLN A 1178 4.46 48.44 -22.71
C GLN A 1178 3.16 49.25 -22.90
N PHE A 1179 2.89 50.25 -22.04
CA PHE A 1179 1.69 51.09 -22.18
C PHE A 1179 1.74 52.08 -23.36
N ASN A 1180 2.93 52.50 -23.80
CA ASN A 1180 3.07 53.49 -24.88
C ASN A 1180 3.24 52.89 -26.30
N ASN A 1181 3.45 51.58 -26.46
CA ASN A 1181 3.77 50.97 -27.76
C ASN A 1181 2.68 50.05 -28.30
N GLY A 1182 1.56 50.65 -28.72
CA GLY A 1182 0.79 50.07 -29.82
C GLY A 1182 1.68 50.04 -31.08
N SER A 1183 2.00 48.84 -31.57
CA SER A 1183 2.98 48.56 -32.63
C SER A 1183 4.47 48.76 -32.29
N PHE A 1184 5.07 47.73 -31.66
CA PHE A 1184 6.48 47.41 -31.88
C PHE A 1184 6.59 46.08 -32.64
N ARG A 1185 6.82 46.13 -33.96
CA ARG A 1185 7.21 44.94 -34.72
C ARG A 1185 8.55 44.44 -34.18
N SER A 1186 8.68 43.13 -34.01
CA SER A 1186 9.93 42.51 -33.56
C SER A 1186 11.06 42.78 -34.55
N ARG A 1187 12.04 43.60 -34.15
CA ARG A 1187 13.37 43.58 -34.76
C ARG A 1187 14.09 42.31 -34.30
N THR A 1188 13.76 41.19 -34.93
CA THR A 1188 14.56 39.97 -34.86
C THR A 1188 15.90 40.21 -35.55
N VAL A 1189 16.85 40.80 -34.83
CA VAL A 1189 18.28 40.78 -35.20
C VAL A 1189 18.85 39.40 -34.85
N PHE A 1190 18.24 38.37 -35.43
CA PHE A 1190 18.81 37.04 -35.57
C PHE A 1190 19.42 36.97 -36.96
N ASP A 1191 20.71 37.30 -37.06
CA ASP A 1191 21.45 37.10 -38.29
C ASP A 1191 21.68 35.59 -38.49
N ALA A 1192 20.83 34.98 -39.33
CA ALA A 1192 20.81 33.55 -39.56
C ALA A 1192 22.13 33.02 -40.17
N SER A 1193 22.93 33.89 -40.80
CA SER A 1193 24.22 33.55 -41.41
C SER A 1193 25.24 32.95 -40.42
N LEU A 1194 25.11 33.28 -39.13
CA LEU A 1194 26.00 32.77 -38.08
C LEU A 1194 25.71 31.35 -37.60
N MET A 1195 24.62 30.71 -38.04
CA MET A 1195 24.33 29.31 -37.67
C MET A 1195 25.00 28.27 -38.59
N GLU A 1196 25.27 28.59 -39.86
CA GLU A 1196 25.72 27.58 -40.84
C GLU A 1196 27.22 27.22 -40.78
N GLN A 1197 28.05 28.07 -40.19
CA GLN A 1197 29.53 27.89 -40.20
C GLN A 1197 30.07 26.92 -39.13
N HIS A 1198 29.21 26.31 -38.30
CA HIS A 1198 29.62 25.29 -37.32
C HIS A 1198 28.92 23.95 -37.56
N LYS A 1199 29.23 23.36 -38.72
CA LYS A 1199 28.95 21.94 -39.02
C LYS A 1199 29.54 21.04 -37.94
N PHE A 1200 28.70 20.13 -37.44
CA PHE A 1200 29.02 18.86 -36.76
C PHE A 1200 30.39 18.75 -36.04
N LEU A 1201 30.38 19.07 -34.75
CA LEU A 1201 31.13 18.28 -33.78
C LEU A 1201 30.13 17.30 -33.11
N PRO A 1202 30.27 15.97 -33.27
CA PRO A 1202 29.49 15.02 -32.48
C PRO A 1202 29.92 15.13 -31.00
N VAL A 1203 28.94 14.90 -30.11
CA VAL A 1203 29.11 14.88 -28.64
C VAL A 1203 29.06 13.43 -28.17
#